data_AF-A0A496VCV0-F1
#
_entry.id   AF-A0A496VCV0-F1
#
_cell.length_a   1.000
_cell.length_b   1.000
_cell.length_c   1.000
_cell.angle_alpha   90.00
_cell.angle_beta   90.00
_cell.angle_gamma   90.00
#
_symmetry.space_group_name_H-M   'P 1'
#
loop_
_entity.id
_entity.type
_entity.pdbx_description
1 polymer ?
#
loop_
_entity_poly.entity_id
_entity_poly.type
_entity_poly.pdbx_seq_one_letter_code
_entity_poly.pdbx_strand_id
1 'polypeptide(L)'
;MLKTLSERPFMNKYLIHYLNPTTDNEERAMKFKFNARLFIFTLLILLALALFAVFKSGLFSSQEEPIYIALVHSVNKHFRAEGEAMRRGAQLYIDTINQAGGVNGKQVKLLVYNDQGDEQKAKQIALEIAKQNQALVVLGHLFSNACIKAGQVYQQAGIPAITPSCMADAVTKENDWYFRVVPGNQFQGVFLANYVKRIMKHKTVSIVYDDQNDYSRSLMKGFENPFRGLKGQIKQKWNIHAEADNVDDSIKKITEAFLRDNPGLIFLALPTKNAKKFIVSMKRKGLHYPIIGGDTVGKNTFAASFSEYPEEKAQPGYFTDGIHATAPLIWDITGESAQKGRKEYIRKYQEKPIWMVAMAFEAASLAIEAMQKVGIKGQPEALTEERQKMRDYLATLTRMEKGIEGINGRFYFDKHGNAVKPLAVGVFKKQQFISALTQFQPVSDLKLIGNLDKELAAERIVTLAGQYMYKTNIVYTGIDFNEVSQLEIKNSKAEVDFYLWFRYLRGINATHINFLNSIRDGFKELKLGEPIAEKILPNEAIYRAYHIKGDFKEHFQFRDYPFDTQSVAVRFRHANLTRHNLIYVVDYVGMSETSNEGILTKFKRNHVLSLITDWEVKGANFFPNTITNETTLGNPSFFGTDSNLEYSRFNAVIDIKRDTLSFITKNLLPILFLVGISYLIMFLPFGEGSVAAVSGTLVAVAFFHLSLANGLPDGIGYAVALDYAFYVIYGLIIFQLLLLVISQRDLFQENEEALKLVALIGQIVYPIAFLIAIISMAYIYL
;
A
#
# COMPACT_ATOMS: atom_id res chain seq x y z
N MET A 1 54.12 39.98 -12.07
CA MET A 1 54.09 41.44 -12.26
C MET A 1 53.15 41.99 -11.18
N LEU A 2 53.57 42.09 -9.93
CA LEU A 2 54.40 43.16 -9.34
C LEU A 2 53.86 44.55 -9.70
N LYS A 3 53.50 45.31 -8.64
CA LYS A 3 53.21 46.76 -8.60
C LYS A 3 52.00 47.18 -9.44
N THR A 4 50.89 47.62 -8.87
CA THR A 4 50.74 48.83 -8.07
C THR A 4 49.34 48.87 -7.44
N LEU A 5 49.26 49.36 -6.19
CA LEU A 5 48.14 50.05 -5.52
C LEU A 5 48.19 49.77 -4.01
N SER A 6 49.35 50.09 -3.40
CA SER A 6 49.38 50.61 -2.05
C SER A 6 48.92 52.06 -2.12
N GLU A 7 47.81 52.38 -1.46
CA GLU A 7 47.48 53.67 -0.82
C GLU A 7 45.96 53.83 -0.71
N ARG A 8 45.35 53.28 0.36
CA ARG A 8 44.27 53.90 1.14
C ARG A 8 44.22 53.26 2.54
N PRO A 9 44.54 53.99 3.62
CA PRO A 9 44.49 53.46 4.98
C PRO A 9 43.10 53.74 5.59
N PHE A 10 42.15 52.81 5.44
CA PHE A 10 40.83 52.95 6.10
C PHE A 10 40.55 51.90 7.18
N MET A 11 41.38 50.89 7.33
CA MET A 11 41.12 49.77 8.25
C MET A 11 42.06 49.68 9.46
N ASN A 12 43.04 50.58 9.60
CA ASN A 12 44.04 50.48 10.69
C ASN A 12 43.95 51.57 11.77
N LYS A 13 42.95 52.47 11.70
CA LYS A 13 42.74 53.50 12.73
C LYS A 13 41.75 53.10 13.83
N TYR A 14 40.98 52.03 13.61
CA TYR A 14 39.97 51.57 14.57
C TYR A 14 40.48 50.52 15.58
N LEU A 15 41.61 49.86 15.32
CA LEU A 15 42.14 48.84 16.23
C LEU A 15 43.19 49.35 17.24
N ILE A 16 43.86 50.47 16.97
CA ILE A 16 44.97 50.94 17.83
C ILE A 16 44.47 51.81 18.99
N HIS A 17 43.24 52.30 18.98
CA HIS A 17 42.72 53.13 20.08
C HIS A 17 42.30 52.31 21.33
N TYR A 18 42.26 50.98 21.23
CA TYR A 18 41.84 50.09 22.33
C TYR A 18 42.98 49.57 23.22
N LEU A 19 44.23 49.93 22.96
CA LEU A 19 45.41 49.36 23.64
C LEU A 19 46.22 50.33 24.50
N ASN A 20 45.68 51.50 24.87
CA ASN A 20 46.34 52.38 25.83
C ASN A 20 45.31 53.02 26.79
N PRO A 21 45.22 52.58 28.06
CA PRO A 21 44.24 53.11 29.00
C PRO A 21 44.77 54.42 29.61
N THR A 22 44.12 55.55 29.32
CA THR A 22 44.18 56.74 30.16
C THR A 22 42.97 56.76 31.10
N THR A 23 43.18 57.28 32.31
CA THR A 23 42.32 57.22 33.49
C THR A 23 40.99 57.97 33.39
N ASP A 24 40.59 58.44 32.20
CA ASP A 24 39.33 59.15 31.94
C ASP A 24 38.29 58.28 31.20
N ASN A 25 38.66 57.05 30.84
CA ASN A 25 37.79 56.10 30.13
C ASN A 25 36.98 55.16 31.05
N GLU A 26 37.20 55.19 32.37
CA GLU A 26 36.47 54.32 33.30
C GLU A 26 35.03 54.81 33.59
N GLU A 27 34.76 56.12 33.49
CA GLU A 27 33.40 56.65 33.66
C GLU A 27 32.56 56.59 32.38
N ARG A 28 33.16 56.70 31.17
CA ARG A 28 32.43 56.56 29.89
C ARG A 28 32.26 55.12 29.43
N ALA A 29 33.05 54.16 29.93
CA ALA A 29 32.85 52.73 29.65
C ALA A 29 31.72 52.08 30.48
N MET A 30 31.04 52.84 31.34
CA MET A 30 30.06 52.29 32.29
C MET A 30 28.59 52.55 31.95
N LYS A 31 28.22 52.81 30.68
CA LYS A 31 26.79 52.88 30.26
C LYS A 31 26.44 52.21 28.94
N PHE A 32 27.32 51.37 28.39
CA PHE A 32 26.93 50.40 27.37
C PHE A 32 27.67 49.08 27.59
N LYS A 33 27.43 48.43 28.73
CA LYS A 33 27.61 46.98 28.78
C LYS A 33 26.49 46.41 27.93
N PHE A 34 26.80 46.15 26.65
CA PHE A 34 26.16 45.06 25.91
C PHE A 34 26.00 43.95 26.95
N ASN A 35 24.75 43.65 27.33
CA ASN A 35 24.49 42.66 28.36
C ASN A 35 24.81 41.32 27.72
N ALA A 36 26.11 41.03 27.59
CA ALA A 36 26.66 39.80 27.07
C ALA A 36 26.01 38.64 27.81
N ARG A 37 25.68 38.82 29.09
CA ARG A 37 24.89 37.87 29.88
C ARG A 37 23.51 37.59 29.28
N LEU A 38 22.74 38.59 28.86
CA LEU A 38 21.41 38.41 28.27
C LEU A 38 21.50 37.82 26.86
N PHE A 39 22.45 38.29 26.03
CA PHE A 39 22.70 37.73 24.70
C PHE A 39 23.20 36.28 24.77
N ILE A 40 24.13 35.98 25.69
CA ILE A 40 24.62 34.62 25.98
C ILE A 40 23.48 33.76 26.53
N PHE A 41 22.60 34.29 27.38
CA PHE A 41 21.46 33.55 27.91
C PHE A 41 20.47 33.16 26.80
N THR A 42 20.15 34.09 25.89
CA THR A 42 19.30 33.81 24.72
C THR A 42 19.97 32.85 23.74
N LEU A 43 21.28 32.98 23.52
CA LEU A 43 22.07 32.05 22.69
C LEU A 43 22.12 30.65 23.32
N LEU A 44 22.25 30.55 24.65
CA LEU A 44 22.23 29.29 25.38
C LEU A 44 20.86 28.63 25.36
N ILE A 45 19.76 29.39 25.41
CA ILE A 45 18.39 28.86 25.25
C ILE A 45 18.18 28.35 23.83
N LEU A 46 18.61 29.10 22.81
CA LEU A 46 18.54 28.65 21.40
C LEU A 46 19.42 27.42 21.16
N LEU A 47 20.61 27.36 21.76
CA LEU A 47 21.51 26.21 21.70
C LEU A 47 20.90 25.00 22.43
N ALA A 48 20.27 25.21 23.59
CA ALA A 48 19.59 24.15 24.34
C ALA A 48 18.35 23.62 23.61
N LEU A 49 17.58 24.49 22.94
CA LEU A 49 16.46 24.10 22.08
C LEU A 49 16.94 23.35 20.83
N ALA A 50 18.05 23.80 20.22
CA ALA A 50 18.68 23.10 19.11
C ALA A 50 19.23 21.72 19.53
N LEU A 51 19.90 21.65 20.69
CA LEU A 51 20.39 20.40 21.28
C LEU A 51 19.23 19.46 21.66
N PHE A 52 18.13 19.98 22.20
CA PHE A 52 16.93 19.20 22.51
C PHE A 52 16.25 18.66 21.23
N ALA A 53 16.22 19.45 20.15
CA ALA A 53 15.76 19.02 18.84
C ALA A 53 16.68 17.94 18.23
N VAL A 54 18.00 18.07 18.39
CA VAL A 54 19.00 17.06 17.98
C VAL A 54 18.92 15.79 18.84
N PHE A 55 18.57 15.91 20.12
CA PHE A 55 18.39 14.77 21.01
C PHE A 55 17.09 14.01 20.66
N LYS A 56 16.01 14.72 20.31
CA LYS A 56 14.77 14.15 19.77
C LYS A 56 14.92 13.54 18.38
N SER A 57 15.86 13.99 17.56
CA SER A 57 16.09 13.46 16.21
C SER A 57 16.84 12.12 16.19
N GLY A 58 17.20 11.58 17.37
CA GLY A 58 17.78 10.23 17.48
C GLY A 58 19.24 10.14 17.02
N LEU A 59 19.93 11.27 16.84
CA LEU A 59 21.33 11.33 16.41
C LEU A 59 22.33 10.68 17.38
N PHE A 60 21.91 10.42 18.63
CA PHE A 60 22.69 9.73 19.67
C PHE A 60 22.12 8.36 20.06
N SER A 61 21.38 7.69 19.17
CA SER A 61 21.05 6.28 19.38
C SER A 61 22.34 5.46 19.29
N SER A 62 22.71 4.73 20.35
CA SER A 62 23.83 3.80 20.26
C SER A 62 23.50 2.79 19.15
N GLN A 63 24.44 2.52 18.25
CA GLN A 63 24.28 1.50 17.22
C GLN A 63 24.27 0.12 17.89
N GLU A 64 23.13 -0.26 18.48
CA GLU A 64 22.90 -1.63 18.88
C GLU A 64 22.91 -2.53 17.65
N GLU A 65 23.51 -3.71 17.79
CA GLU A 65 23.58 -4.69 16.71
C GLU A 65 22.17 -5.08 16.24
N PRO A 66 21.89 -5.05 14.92
CA PRO A 66 20.55 -5.28 14.40
C PRO A 66 20.14 -6.74 14.52
N ILE A 67 18.83 -6.98 14.51
CA ILE A 67 18.28 -8.34 14.44
C ILE A 67 18.31 -8.80 12.98
N TYR A 68 18.95 -9.94 12.73
CA TYR A 68 19.09 -10.48 11.38
C TYR A 68 18.01 -11.50 11.05
N ILE A 69 17.39 -11.33 9.89
CA ILE A 69 16.49 -12.29 9.26
C ILE A 69 17.15 -12.77 7.97
N ALA A 70 17.33 -14.07 7.80
CA ALA A 70 17.77 -14.60 6.51
C ALA A 70 16.59 -14.63 5.54
N LEU A 71 16.78 -14.15 4.32
CA LEU A 71 15.83 -14.29 3.22
C LEU A 71 16.49 -15.08 2.10
N VAL A 72 15.97 -16.27 1.83
CA VAL A 72 16.42 -17.10 0.69
C VAL A 72 15.40 -17.01 -0.44
N HIS A 73 15.74 -16.22 -1.45
CA HIS A 73 14.94 -16.05 -2.66
C HIS A 73 15.55 -16.83 -3.83
N SER A 74 14.79 -16.98 -4.92
CA SER A 74 15.25 -17.72 -6.12
C SER A 74 15.24 -16.79 -7.32
N VAL A 75 16.41 -16.28 -7.71
CA VAL A 75 16.57 -15.43 -8.90
C VAL A 75 17.48 -16.11 -9.91
N ASN A 76 16.93 -16.36 -11.09
CA ASN A 76 17.64 -16.79 -12.29
C ASN A 76 16.95 -16.19 -13.53
N LYS A 77 17.36 -16.61 -14.74
CA LYS A 77 16.78 -16.11 -16.01
C LYS A 77 15.25 -16.27 -16.11
N HIS A 78 14.68 -17.29 -15.46
CA HIS A 78 13.26 -17.65 -15.58
C HIS A 78 12.37 -17.14 -14.44
N PHE A 79 12.94 -16.86 -13.26
CA PHE A 79 12.16 -16.55 -12.04
C PHE A 79 12.59 -15.25 -11.36
N ARG A 80 13.22 -14.33 -12.11
CA ARG A 80 13.65 -13.02 -11.56
C ARG A 80 12.50 -12.23 -10.95
N ALA A 81 11.34 -12.20 -11.61
CA ALA A 81 10.17 -11.45 -11.14
C ALA A 81 9.65 -12.00 -9.79
N GLU A 82 9.53 -13.32 -9.66
CA GLU A 82 9.09 -13.98 -8.43
C GLU A 82 10.10 -13.82 -7.29
N GLY A 83 11.38 -14.06 -7.56
CA GLY A 83 12.43 -13.92 -6.55
C GLY A 83 12.60 -12.49 -6.05
N GLU A 84 12.49 -11.48 -6.93
CA GLU A 84 12.49 -10.07 -6.52
C GLU A 84 11.20 -9.68 -5.80
N ALA A 85 10.04 -10.18 -6.22
CA ALA A 85 8.77 -9.94 -5.54
C ALA A 85 8.80 -10.44 -4.08
N MET A 86 9.40 -11.61 -3.84
CA MET A 86 9.61 -12.13 -2.48
C MET A 86 10.49 -11.18 -1.65
N ARG A 87 11.67 -10.81 -2.17
CA ARG A 87 12.59 -9.90 -1.47
C ARG A 87 11.95 -8.55 -1.17
N ARG A 88 11.31 -7.94 -2.17
CA ARG A 88 10.68 -6.63 -2.05
C ARG A 88 9.48 -6.65 -1.10
N GLY A 89 8.68 -7.72 -1.09
CA GLY A 89 7.56 -7.88 -0.16
C GLY A 89 8.01 -7.92 1.30
N ALA A 90 9.04 -8.74 1.61
CA ALA A 90 9.61 -8.81 2.95
C ALA A 90 10.27 -7.48 3.36
N GLN A 91 11.06 -6.88 2.46
CA GLN A 91 11.73 -5.60 2.72
C GLN A 91 10.73 -4.47 2.98
N LEU A 92 9.61 -4.44 2.25
CA LEU A 92 8.59 -3.41 2.42
C LEU A 92 8.03 -3.38 3.86
N TYR A 93 7.77 -4.55 4.44
CA TYR A 93 7.33 -4.63 5.83
C TYR A 93 8.44 -4.26 6.82
N ILE A 94 9.66 -4.75 6.60
CA ILE A 94 10.81 -4.44 7.46
C ILE A 94 11.09 -2.93 7.49
N ASP A 95 11.04 -2.26 6.34
CA ASP A 95 11.20 -0.81 6.26
C ASP A 95 10.12 -0.08 7.07
N THR A 96 8.87 -0.57 7.00
CA THR A 96 7.75 -0.01 7.78
C THR A 96 7.99 -0.13 9.28
N ILE A 97 8.45 -1.29 9.75
CA ILE A 97 8.73 -1.53 11.17
C ILE A 97 9.96 -0.75 11.65
N ASN A 98 11.02 -0.69 10.84
CA ASN A 98 12.24 0.06 11.17
C ASN A 98 11.95 1.58 11.29
N GLN A 99 11.10 2.12 10.43
CA GLN A 99 10.60 3.51 10.54
C GLN A 99 9.78 3.74 11.82
N ALA A 100 9.10 2.71 12.33
CA ALA A 100 8.35 2.74 13.58
C ALA A 100 9.21 2.49 14.84
N GLY A 101 10.55 2.44 14.70
CA GLY A 101 11.49 2.24 15.81
C GLY A 101 12.04 0.81 15.94
N GLY A 102 11.67 -0.09 15.03
CA GLY A 102 12.20 -1.45 14.97
C GLY A 102 11.52 -2.44 15.94
N VAL A 103 12.22 -3.51 16.28
CA VAL A 103 11.76 -4.54 17.23
C VAL A 103 12.48 -4.31 18.55
N ASN A 104 11.73 -3.96 19.60
CA ASN A 104 12.27 -3.65 20.93
C ASN A 104 13.40 -2.59 20.88
N GLY A 105 13.26 -1.59 20.00
CA GLY A 105 14.24 -0.52 19.80
C GLY A 105 15.38 -0.85 18.82
N LYS A 106 15.47 -2.11 18.35
CA LYS A 106 16.50 -2.56 17.41
C LYS A 106 16.02 -2.58 15.97
N GLN A 107 16.89 -2.16 15.07
CA GLN A 107 16.66 -2.27 13.63
C GLN A 107 16.72 -3.72 13.17
N VAL A 108 15.88 -4.08 12.21
CA VAL A 108 15.86 -5.40 11.57
C VAL A 108 16.55 -5.33 10.21
N LYS A 109 17.42 -6.29 9.88
CA LYS A 109 18.11 -6.37 8.58
C LYS A 109 17.92 -7.73 7.91
N LEU A 110 17.78 -7.72 6.58
CA LEU A 110 17.75 -8.93 5.76
C LEU A 110 19.17 -9.36 5.37
N LEU A 111 19.50 -10.62 5.64
CA LEU A 111 20.62 -11.34 5.02
C LEU A 111 20.07 -12.08 3.80
N VAL A 112 20.41 -11.62 2.59
CA VAL A 112 19.79 -12.09 1.35
C VAL A 112 20.66 -13.15 0.67
N TYR A 113 20.08 -14.33 0.41
CA TYR A 113 20.75 -15.46 -0.26
C TYR A 113 19.96 -15.93 -1.48
N ASN A 114 20.65 -16.41 -2.52
CA ASN A 114 20.02 -16.83 -3.77
C ASN A 114 20.31 -18.30 -4.12
N ASP A 115 19.29 -19.16 -3.96
CA ASP A 115 19.35 -20.58 -4.30
C ASP A 115 19.17 -20.88 -5.79
N GLN A 116 18.89 -19.87 -6.61
CA GLN A 116 18.66 -19.97 -8.06
C GLN A 116 17.55 -20.94 -8.47
N GLY A 117 16.70 -21.36 -7.53
CA GLY A 117 15.66 -22.35 -7.73
C GLY A 117 16.17 -23.79 -7.80
N ASP A 118 17.38 -24.07 -7.29
CA ASP A 118 17.98 -25.39 -7.25
C ASP A 118 17.95 -25.98 -5.83
N GLU A 119 17.52 -27.24 -5.70
CA GLU A 119 17.34 -27.89 -4.39
C GLU A 119 18.65 -28.25 -3.68
N GLN A 120 19.74 -28.50 -4.43
CA GLN A 120 21.05 -28.80 -3.85
C GLN A 120 21.73 -27.51 -3.38
N LYS A 121 21.63 -26.45 -4.18
CA LYS A 121 22.08 -25.11 -3.78
C LYS A 121 21.30 -24.58 -2.57
N ALA A 122 19.99 -24.84 -2.51
CA ALA A 122 19.18 -24.51 -1.33
C ALA A 122 19.71 -25.19 -0.06
N LYS A 123 20.08 -26.47 -0.14
CA LYS A 123 20.73 -27.19 0.97
C LYS A 123 22.08 -26.56 1.35
N GLN A 124 22.90 -26.19 0.38
CA GLN A 124 24.19 -25.53 0.61
C GLN A 124 24.03 -24.18 1.33
N ILE A 125 23.08 -23.36 0.88
CA ILE A 125 22.74 -22.07 1.52
C ILE A 125 22.22 -22.29 2.94
N ALA A 126 21.38 -23.31 3.15
CA ALA A 126 20.90 -23.62 4.49
C ALA A 126 22.06 -24.00 5.44
N LEU A 127 23.04 -24.77 4.95
CA LEU A 127 24.26 -25.10 5.71
C LEU A 127 25.12 -23.84 5.97
N GLU A 128 25.20 -22.93 5.00
CA GLU A 128 25.90 -21.64 5.16
C GLU A 128 25.24 -20.77 6.24
N ILE A 129 23.91 -20.62 6.20
CA ILE A 129 23.14 -19.87 7.20
C ILE A 129 23.32 -20.48 8.59
N ALA A 130 23.23 -21.81 8.70
CA ALA A 130 23.45 -22.51 9.96
C ALA A 130 24.88 -22.31 10.50
N LYS A 131 25.89 -22.34 9.60
CA LYS A 131 27.29 -22.11 9.96
C LYS A 131 27.57 -20.68 10.40
N GLN A 132 26.98 -19.69 9.71
CA GLN A 132 27.14 -18.27 10.06
C GLN A 132 26.46 -17.95 11.40
N ASN A 133 25.36 -18.66 11.72
CA ASN A 133 24.66 -18.57 12.99
C ASN A 133 24.23 -17.14 13.38
N GLN A 134 23.93 -16.27 12.42
CA GLN A 134 23.51 -14.87 12.67
C GLN A 134 22.00 -14.68 12.61
N ALA A 135 21.30 -15.41 11.72
CA ALA A 135 19.89 -15.20 11.47
C ALA A 135 19.02 -15.77 12.60
N LEU A 136 18.04 -15.00 13.08
CA LEU A 136 17.06 -15.49 14.05
C LEU A 136 16.01 -16.40 13.38
N VAL A 137 15.64 -16.09 12.14
CA VAL A 137 14.64 -16.84 11.38
C VAL A 137 14.98 -16.79 9.90
N VAL A 138 14.57 -17.80 9.16
CA VAL A 138 14.68 -17.86 7.70
C VAL A 138 13.33 -17.58 7.06
N LEU A 139 13.28 -16.65 6.12
CA LEU A 139 12.17 -16.42 5.20
C LEU A 139 12.51 -17.02 3.83
N GLY A 140 11.67 -17.92 3.33
CA GLY A 140 11.92 -18.67 2.09
C GLY A 140 11.78 -20.17 2.33
N HIS A 141 12.20 -21.03 1.42
CA HIS A 141 12.63 -20.78 0.04
C HIS A 141 11.42 -20.52 -0.88
N LEU A 142 11.65 -20.34 -2.19
CA LEU A 142 10.58 -20.15 -3.17
C LEU A 142 9.91 -21.45 -3.62
N PHE A 143 10.70 -22.50 -3.88
CA PHE A 143 10.22 -23.76 -4.47
C PHE A 143 10.13 -24.89 -3.45
N SER A 144 9.08 -25.70 -3.55
CA SER A 144 8.78 -26.73 -2.54
C SER A 144 9.91 -27.74 -2.33
N ASN A 145 10.55 -28.23 -3.39
CA ASN A 145 11.70 -29.14 -3.26
C ASN A 145 12.89 -28.49 -2.54
N ALA A 146 13.17 -27.21 -2.84
CA ALA A 146 14.20 -26.44 -2.13
C ALA A 146 13.85 -26.25 -0.65
N CYS A 147 12.60 -25.89 -0.35
CA CYS A 147 12.07 -25.81 1.01
C CYS A 147 12.26 -27.13 1.78
N ILE A 148 11.96 -28.28 1.17
CA ILE A 148 12.11 -29.60 1.80
C ILE A 148 13.58 -29.89 2.11
N LYS A 149 14.50 -29.69 1.15
CA LYS A 149 15.94 -29.97 1.35
C LYS A 149 16.59 -29.04 2.36
N ALA A 150 16.29 -27.74 2.30
CA ALA A 150 16.79 -26.76 3.25
C ALA A 150 16.17 -26.92 4.64
N GLY A 151 14.88 -27.27 4.70
CA GLY A 151 14.14 -27.49 5.93
C GLY A 151 14.73 -28.58 6.83
N GLN A 152 15.29 -29.64 6.24
CA GLN A 152 16.01 -30.68 6.98
C GLN A 152 17.24 -30.12 7.71
N VAL A 153 17.95 -29.17 7.10
CA VAL A 153 19.12 -28.51 7.70
C VAL A 153 18.66 -27.55 8.80
N TYR A 154 17.63 -26.75 8.56
CA TYR A 154 17.10 -25.81 9.56
C TYR A 154 16.57 -26.52 10.80
N GLN A 155 15.90 -27.67 10.62
CA GLN A 155 15.42 -28.52 11.71
C GLN A 155 16.58 -29.04 12.57
N GLN A 156 17.66 -29.51 11.94
CA GLN A 156 18.86 -29.99 12.66
C GLN A 156 19.61 -28.85 13.37
N ALA A 157 19.63 -27.66 12.76
CA ALA A 157 20.29 -26.48 13.30
C ALA A 157 19.45 -25.71 14.33
N GLY A 158 18.18 -26.08 14.55
CA GLY A 158 17.28 -25.36 15.44
C GLY A 158 16.98 -23.94 14.98
N ILE A 159 16.80 -23.72 13.67
CA ILE A 159 16.48 -22.42 13.08
C ILE A 159 15.04 -22.45 12.56
N PRO A 160 14.13 -21.59 13.06
CA PRO A 160 12.78 -21.52 12.53
C PRO A 160 12.81 -20.98 11.11
N ALA A 161 11.98 -21.57 10.24
CA ALA A 161 11.82 -21.14 8.85
C ALA A 161 10.34 -20.87 8.54
N ILE A 162 10.07 -19.81 7.78
CA ILE A 162 8.73 -19.42 7.32
C ILE A 162 8.76 -19.25 5.80
N THR A 163 8.05 -20.10 5.08
CA THR A 163 7.94 -19.98 3.60
C THR A 163 6.71 -19.16 3.18
N PRO A 164 6.89 -18.21 2.25
CA PRO A 164 5.79 -17.45 1.65
C PRO A 164 5.14 -18.13 0.44
N SER A 165 5.61 -19.30 0.00
CA SER A 165 5.18 -19.86 -1.30
C SER A 165 5.17 -21.38 -1.43
N CYS A 166 5.88 -22.13 -0.59
CA CYS A 166 6.00 -23.57 -0.76
C CYS A 166 4.74 -24.30 -0.25
N MET A 167 3.91 -24.80 -1.17
CA MET A 167 2.64 -25.49 -0.85
C MET A 167 2.74 -27.03 -0.77
N ALA A 168 3.83 -27.67 -1.18
CA ALA A 168 3.92 -29.14 -1.04
C ALA A 168 3.79 -29.57 0.43
N ASP A 169 3.00 -30.60 0.70
CA ASP A 169 2.69 -30.98 2.08
C ASP A 169 3.95 -31.39 2.87
N ALA A 170 4.93 -32.02 2.19
CA ALA A 170 6.20 -32.45 2.76
C ALA A 170 7.10 -31.33 3.32
N VAL A 171 6.82 -30.06 3.03
CA VAL A 171 7.62 -28.93 3.53
C VAL A 171 7.58 -28.82 5.05
N THR A 172 6.41 -29.01 5.64
CA THR A 172 6.20 -28.88 7.10
C THR A 172 5.79 -30.21 7.74
N LYS A 173 5.46 -31.23 6.95
CA LYS A 173 5.22 -32.57 7.45
C LYS A 173 6.50 -33.09 8.11
N GLU A 174 6.40 -33.48 9.38
CA GLU A 174 7.53 -34.00 10.18
C GLU A 174 8.66 -32.97 10.41
N ASN A 175 8.36 -31.68 10.27
CA ASN A 175 9.31 -30.60 10.53
C ASN A 175 8.68 -29.49 11.39
N ASP A 176 8.83 -29.61 12.71
CA ASP A 176 8.28 -28.67 13.70
C ASP A 176 8.98 -27.29 13.71
N TRP A 177 10.04 -27.12 12.91
CA TRP A 177 10.77 -25.86 12.76
C TRP A 177 10.38 -25.09 11.50
N TYR A 178 9.51 -25.65 10.66
CA TYR A 178 9.09 -25.03 9.40
C TYR A 178 7.60 -24.68 9.43
N PHE A 179 7.30 -23.40 9.22
CA PHE A 179 5.95 -22.86 9.10
C PHE A 179 5.74 -22.28 7.70
N ARG A 180 4.48 -22.09 7.31
CA ARG A 180 4.15 -21.44 6.04
C ARG A 180 2.97 -20.50 6.20
N VAL A 181 3.02 -19.36 5.52
CA VAL A 181 1.90 -18.40 5.47
C VAL A 181 0.88 -18.70 4.36
N VAL A 182 1.21 -19.65 3.49
CA VAL A 182 0.32 -20.20 2.45
C VAL A 182 -0.30 -21.53 2.88
N PRO A 183 -1.48 -21.90 2.38
CA PRO A 183 -2.05 -23.22 2.64
C PRO A 183 -1.26 -24.35 1.95
N GLY A 184 -1.43 -25.58 2.43
CA GLY A 184 -0.84 -26.79 1.83
C GLY A 184 -1.60 -27.31 0.61
N ASN A 185 -0.92 -28.12 -0.21
CA ASN A 185 -1.46 -28.71 -1.43
C ASN A 185 -2.64 -29.65 -1.19
N GLN A 186 -2.69 -30.32 -0.04
CA GLN A 186 -3.85 -31.11 0.36
C GLN A 186 -5.12 -30.25 0.41
N PHE A 187 -5.06 -29.09 1.07
CA PHE A 187 -6.19 -28.15 1.13
C PHE A 187 -6.49 -27.54 -0.25
N GLN A 188 -5.45 -27.10 -0.97
CA GLN A 188 -5.60 -26.56 -2.32
C GLN A 188 -6.29 -27.56 -3.27
N GLY A 189 -5.95 -28.84 -3.22
CA GLY A 189 -6.57 -29.89 -4.01
C GLY A 189 -8.05 -30.13 -3.64
N VAL A 190 -8.39 -30.18 -2.35
CA VAL A 190 -9.79 -30.27 -1.88
C VAL A 190 -10.61 -29.08 -2.36
N PHE A 191 -10.04 -27.89 -2.25
CA PHE A 191 -10.65 -26.63 -2.68
C PHE A 191 -10.94 -26.66 -4.19
N LEU A 192 -9.94 -27.01 -5.00
CA LEU A 192 -10.07 -27.10 -6.46
C LEU A 192 -11.04 -28.19 -6.90
N ALA A 193 -11.03 -29.37 -6.26
CA ALA A 193 -11.98 -30.45 -6.57
C ALA A 193 -13.44 -30.01 -6.36
N ASN A 194 -13.70 -29.31 -5.26
CA ASN A 194 -15.02 -28.74 -4.99
C ASN A 194 -15.36 -27.61 -5.96
N TYR A 195 -14.40 -26.75 -6.31
CA TYR A 195 -14.63 -25.67 -7.27
C TYR A 195 -15.01 -26.22 -8.65
N VAL A 196 -14.26 -27.21 -9.16
CA VAL A 196 -14.52 -27.87 -10.44
C VAL A 196 -15.91 -28.52 -10.45
N LYS A 197 -16.26 -29.27 -9.39
CA LYS A 197 -17.53 -29.99 -9.33
C LYS A 197 -18.73 -29.06 -9.10
N ARG A 198 -18.62 -28.13 -8.15
CA ARG A 198 -19.76 -27.34 -7.64
C ARG A 198 -19.95 -26.02 -8.37
N ILE A 199 -18.86 -25.37 -8.82
CA ILE A 199 -18.90 -24.08 -9.49
C ILE A 199 -18.80 -24.25 -10.99
N MET A 200 -17.75 -24.93 -11.48
CA MET A 200 -17.57 -25.14 -12.93
C MET A 200 -18.46 -26.28 -13.49
N LYS A 201 -19.13 -27.03 -12.61
CA LYS A 201 -20.08 -28.12 -12.94
C LYS A 201 -19.50 -29.23 -13.83
N HIS A 202 -18.17 -29.42 -13.85
CA HIS A 202 -17.54 -30.52 -14.58
C HIS A 202 -17.58 -31.82 -13.78
N LYS A 203 -17.98 -32.92 -14.45
CA LYS A 203 -18.08 -34.26 -13.85
C LYS A 203 -16.89 -35.16 -14.17
N THR A 204 -16.18 -34.89 -15.27
CA THR A 204 -15.09 -35.72 -15.77
C THR A 204 -13.83 -34.86 -15.95
N VAL A 205 -12.71 -35.35 -15.40
CA VAL A 205 -11.42 -34.63 -15.37
C VAL A 205 -10.29 -35.57 -15.80
N SER A 206 -9.36 -35.06 -16.60
CA SER A 206 -8.04 -35.67 -16.79
C SER A 206 -6.99 -34.88 -16.03
N ILE A 207 -6.10 -35.56 -15.33
CA ILE A 207 -5.05 -34.91 -14.54
C ILE A 207 -3.71 -34.99 -15.27
N VAL A 208 -3.01 -33.87 -15.42
CA VAL A 208 -1.64 -33.82 -15.92
C VAL A 208 -0.72 -33.39 -14.79
N TYR A 209 0.30 -34.20 -14.51
CA TYR A 209 1.19 -34.02 -13.35
C TYR A 209 2.62 -34.49 -13.66
N ASP A 210 3.54 -34.19 -12.74
CA ASP A 210 4.96 -34.49 -12.74
C ASP A 210 5.27 -35.32 -11.49
N ASP A 211 5.53 -36.61 -11.66
CA ASP A 211 5.80 -37.51 -10.54
C ASP A 211 7.21 -37.37 -9.95
N GLN A 212 8.10 -36.58 -10.55
CA GLN A 212 9.43 -36.29 -10.00
C GLN A 212 9.44 -35.03 -9.13
N ASN A 213 8.32 -34.29 -9.08
CA ASN A 213 8.19 -33.03 -8.35
C ASN A 213 7.22 -33.14 -7.15
N ASP A 214 7.68 -32.83 -5.93
CA ASP A 214 6.87 -32.97 -4.71
C ASP A 214 5.64 -32.06 -4.67
N TYR A 215 5.76 -30.84 -5.21
CA TYR A 215 4.62 -29.95 -5.36
C TYR A 215 3.55 -30.57 -6.27
N SER A 216 3.96 -31.08 -7.43
CA SER A 216 3.03 -31.69 -8.39
C SER A 216 2.35 -32.95 -7.84
N ARG A 217 3.13 -33.87 -7.24
CA ARG A 217 2.60 -35.10 -6.64
C ARG A 217 1.57 -34.81 -5.54
N SER A 218 1.91 -33.90 -4.61
CA SER A 218 1.02 -33.57 -3.49
C SER A 218 -0.27 -32.90 -3.98
N LEU A 219 -0.18 -31.95 -4.92
CA LEU A 219 -1.35 -31.28 -5.49
C LEU A 219 -2.27 -32.25 -6.25
N MET A 220 -1.69 -33.15 -7.07
CA MET A 220 -2.45 -34.19 -7.78
C MET A 220 -3.22 -35.08 -6.80
N LYS A 221 -2.55 -35.60 -5.77
CA LYS A 221 -3.17 -36.46 -4.75
C LYS A 221 -4.25 -35.72 -3.96
N GLY A 222 -3.98 -34.47 -3.60
CA GLY A 222 -4.91 -33.60 -2.88
C GLY A 222 -6.18 -33.32 -3.69
N PHE A 223 -6.14 -33.36 -5.02
CA PHE A 223 -7.32 -33.18 -5.89
C PHE A 223 -8.04 -34.51 -6.19
N GLU A 224 -7.30 -35.56 -6.53
CA GLU A 224 -7.85 -36.84 -7.02
C GLU A 224 -8.87 -37.44 -6.05
N ASN A 225 -8.48 -37.59 -4.77
CA ASN A 225 -9.32 -38.26 -3.78
C ASN A 225 -10.61 -37.46 -3.47
N PRO A 226 -10.55 -36.14 -3.19
CA PRO A 226 -11.76 -35.35 -2.98
C PRO A 226 -12.66 -35.31 -4.22
N PHE A 227 -12.10 -35.21 -5.43
CA PHE A 227 -12.93 -35.18 -6.64
C PHE A 227 -13.70 -36.48 -6.85
N ARG A 228 -13.06 -37.64 -6.62
CA ARG A 228 -13.74 -38.94 -6.62
C ARG A 228 -14.81 -39.03 -5.52
N GLY A 229 -14.50 -38.55 -4.32
CA GLY A 229 -15.45 -38.49 -3.20
C GLY A 229 -16.70 -37.65 -3.50
N LEU A 230 -16.56 -36.61 -4.34
CA LEU A 230 -17.65 -35.80 -4.86
C LEU A 230 -18.38 -36.45 -6.06
N LYS A 231 -18.20 -37.76 -6.28
CA LYS A 231 -18.71 -38.51 -7.44
C LYS A 231 -18.27 -37.88 -8.77
N GLY A 232 -17.02 -37.42 -8.83
CA GLY A 232 -16.34 -37.00 -10.03
C GLY A 232 -15.56 -38.17 -10.66
N GLN A 233 -15.48 -38.21 -11.98
CA GLN A 233 -14.75 -39.24 -12.72
C GLN A 233 -13.36 -38.72 -13.11
N ILE A 234 -12.31 -39.41 -12.67
CA ILE A 234 -10.97 -39.21 -13.21
C ILE A 234 -10.85 -40.08 -14.46
N LYS A 235 -10.81 -39.44 -15.64
CA LYS A 235 -10.74 -40.14 -16.92
C LYS A 235 -9.38 -40.77 -17.14
N GLN A 236 -8.32 -39.96 -16.97
CA GLN A 236 -6.95 -40.44 -17.06
C GLN A 236 -5.99 -39.57 -16.26
N LYS A 237 -4.90 -40.17 -15.79
CA LYS A 237 -3.76 -39.47 -15.18
C LYS A 237 -2.57 -39.56 -16.12
N TRP A 238 -2.03 -38.40 -16.47
CA TRP A 238 -0.93 -38.26 -17.40
C TRP A 238 0.29 -37.74 -16.65
N ASN A 239 1.27 -38.61 -16.46
CA ASN A 239 2.56 -38.20 -15.94
C ASN A 239 3.44 -37.72 -17.11
N ILE A 240 4.00 -36.53 -16.99
CA ILE A 240 4.92 -35.96 -18.00
C ILE A 240 6.30 -36.63 -18.02
N HIS A 241 6.55 -37.60 -17.13
CA HIS A 241 7.73 -38.47 -17.12
C HIS A 241 7.40 -39.96 -17.30
N ALA A 242 6.14 -40.33 -17.58
CA ALA A 242 5.74 -41.75 -17.61
C ALA A 242 6.48 -42.55 -18.69
N GLU A 243 6.54 -42.07 -19.95
CA GLU A 243 7.13 -42.82 -21.07
C GLU A 243 7.54 -41.93 -22.26
N ALA A 244 8.81 -41.51 -22.32
CA ALA A 244 9.62 -41.12 -23.50
C ALA A 244 11.01 -40.62 -23.02
N ASP A 245 11.99 -40.44 -23.93
CA ASP A 245 13.36 -40.03 -23.62
C ASP A 245 13.48 -38.69 -22.85
N ASN A 246 12.44 -37.85 -22.89
CA ASN A 246 12.35 -36.58 -22.15
C ASN A 246 10.90 -36.06 -21.99
N VAL A 247 10.75 -34.95 -21.23
CA VAL A 247 9.47 -34.29 -20.91
C VAL A 247 8.72 -33.75 -22.15
N ASP A 248 9.42 -33.26 -23.18
CA ASP A 248 8.79 -32.64 -24.34
C ASP A 248 8.06 -33.68 -25.20
N ASP A 249 8.65 -34.86 -25.34
CA ASP A 249 8.04 -36.00 -26.03
C ASP A 249 6.80 -36.53 -25.29
N SER A 250 6.87 -36.60 -23.96
CA SER A 250 5.72 -36.98 -23.13
C SER A 250 4.56 -35.98 -23.28
N ILE A 251 4.84 -34.67 -23.24
CA ILE A 251 3.84 -33.63 -23.50
C ILE A 251 3.23 -33.77 -24.91
N LYS A 252 4.05 -34.06 -25.92
CA LYS A 252 3.57 -34.29 -27.29
C LYS A 252 2.63 -35.50 -27.36
N LYS A 253 2.97 -36.62 -26.74
CA LYS A 253 2.11 -37.82 -26.68
C LYS A 253 0.77 -37.54 -25.98
N ILE A 254 0.79 -36.83 -24.85
CA ILE A 254 -0.44 -36.45 -24.12
C ILE A 254 -1.34 -35.60 -25.02
N THR A 255 -0.78 -34.60 -25.70
CA THR A 255 -1.57 -33.74 -26.60
C THR A 255 -2.05 -34.48 -27.85
N GLU A 256 -1.33 -35.50 -28.34
CA GLU A 256 -1.82 -36.40 -29.41
C GLU A 256 -2.98 -37.28 -28.94
N ALA A 257 -2.94 -37.77 -27.71
CA ALA A 257 -4.06 -38.49 -27.14
C ALA A 257 -5.32 -37.61 -27.05
N PHE A 258 -5.15 -36.34 -26.68
CA PHE A 258 -6.25 -35.38 -26.56
C PHE A 258 -6.88 -34.94 -27.90
N LEU A 259 -6.19 -35.18 -29.02
CA LEU A 259 -6.77 -35.04 -30.36
C LEU A 259 -7.73 -36.19 -30.69
N ARG A 260 -7.47 -37.38 -30.15
CA ARG A 260 -8.27 -38.60 -30.42
C ARG A 260 -9.40 -38.79 -29.41
N ASP A 261 -9.21 -38.33 -28.18
CA ASP A 261 -10.15 -38.54 -27.09
C ASP A 261 -10.31 -37.29 -26.21
N ASN A 262 -11.56 -36.93 -25.91
CA ASN A 262 -11.88 -35.73 -25.14
C ASN A 262 -11.49 -35.91 -23.66
N PRO A 263 -10.55 -35.13 -23.11
CA PRO A 263 -10.08 -35.31 -21.73
C PRO A 263 -11.09 -34.85 -20.66
N GLY A 264 -12.22 -34.25 -21.05
CA GLY A 264 -13.08 -33.50 -20.15
C GLY A 264 -12.41 -32.18 -19.76
N LEU A 265 -12.48 -31.82 -18.48
CA LEU A 265 -11.67 -30.72 -17.94
C LEU A 265 -10.24 -31.22 -17.63
N ILE A 266 -9.23 -30.41 -17.95
CA ILE A 266 -7.84 -30.72 -17.65
C ILE A 266 -7.49 -30.08 -16.30
N PHE A 267 -7.18 -30.91 -15.31
CA PHE A 267 -6.57 -30.46 -14.07
C PHE A 267 -5.04 -30.46 -14.22
N LEU A 268 -4.44 -29.27 -14.18
CA LEU A 268 -3.02 -29.05 -14.44
C LEU A 268 -2.25 -28.91 -13.14
N ALA A 269 -1.76 -30.03 -12.61
CA ALA A 269 -0.93 -30.07 -11.39
C ALA A 269 0.56 -29.96 -11.77
N LEU A 270 0.97 -28.92 -12.50
CA LEU A 270 2.36 -28.78 -13.00
C LEU A 270 3.06 -27.51 -12.47
N PRO A 271 4.38 -27.54 -12.27
CA PRO A 271 5.19 -26.34 -12.11
C PRO A 271 5.11 -25.42 -13.35
N THR A 272 5.34 -24.11 -13.17
CA THR A 272 5.23 -23.07 -14.20
C THR A 272 5.85 -23.47 -15.54
N LYS A 273 7.09 -23.98 -15.54
CA LYS A 273 7.84 -24.33 -16.76
C LYS A 273 7.14 -25.42 -17.58
N ASN A 274 6.71 -26.50 -16.94
CA ASN A 274 6.09 -27.63 -17.61
C ASN A 274 4.62 -27.33 -17.98
N ALA A 275 3.91 -26.54 -17.14
CA ALA A 275 2.59 -26.01 -17.46
C ALA A 275 2.61 -25.16 -18.75
N LYS A 276 3.59 -24.25 -18.89
CA LYS A 276 3.79 -23.44 -20.10
C LYS A 276 4.00 -24.31 -21.34
N LYS A 277 4.95 -25.25 -21.29
CA LYS A 277 5.25 -26.18 -22.39
C LYS A 277 4.00 -26.98 -22.80
N PHE A 278 3.25 -27.48 -21.83
CA PHE A 278 2.03 -28.23 -22.06
C PHE A 278 0.96 -27.39 -22.77
N ILE A 279 0.68 -26.17 -22.28
CA ILE A 279 -0.32 -25.26 -22.89
C ILE A 279 0.08 -24.88 -24.31
N VAL A 280 1.35 -24.57 -24.57
CA VAL A 280 1.83 -24.26 -25.93
C VAL A 280 1.58 -25.43 -26.88
N SER A 281 1.95 -26.65 -26.47
CA SER A 281 1.73 -27.86 -27.27
C SER A 281 0.25 -28.09 -27.57
N MET A 282 -0.63 -27.90 -26.57
CA MET A 282 -2.08 -28.06 -26.70
C MET A 282 -2.70 -27.03 -27.65
N LYS A 283 -2.40 -25.74 -27.44
CA LYS A 283 -3.00 -24.63 -28.20
C LYS A 283 -2.56 -24.63 -29.66
N ARG A 284 -1.28 -24.94 -29.94
CA ARG A 284 -0.77 -25.07 -31.32
C ARG A 284 -1.40 -26.21 -32.11
N LYS A 285 -1.95 -27.22 -31.42
CA LYS A 285 -2.72 -28.31 -32.03
C LYS A 285 -4.21 -27.99 -32.16
N GLY A 286 -4.63 -26.76 -31.85
CA GLY A 286 -6.04 -26.35 -31.92
C GLY A 286 -6.91 -26.94 -30.80
N LEU A 287 -6.33 -27.37 -29.68
CA LEU A 287 -7.09 -27.91 -28.56
C LEU A 287 -7.54 -26.79 -27.61
N HIS A 288 -8.85 -26.74 -27.34
CA HIS A 288 -9.50 -25.68 -26.55
C HIS A 288 -10.25 -26.20 -25.31
N TYR A 289 -9.84 -27.35 -24.75
CA TYR A 289 -10.46 -27.91 -23.54
C TYR A 289 -10.32 -26.98 -22.32
N PRO A 290 -11.29 -26.97 -21.39
CA PRO A 290 -11.21 -26.17 -20.17
C PRO A 290 -10.07 -26.67 -19.28
N ILE A 291 -9.31 -25.73 -18.71
CA ILE A 291 -8.15 -26.00 -17.86
C ILE A 291 -8.34 -25.31 -16.50
N ILE A 292 -8.02 -26.02 -15.43
CA ILE A 292 -7.78 -25.42 -14.12
C ILE A 292 -6.44 -25.87 -13.54
N GLY A 293 -5.65 -24.93 -13.01
CA GLY A 293 -4.34 -25.20 -12.41
C GLY A 293 -4.23 -24.76 -10.94
N GLY A 294 -3.10 -25.08 -10.32
CA GLY A 294 -2.73 -24.59 -8.99
C GLY A 294 -2.16 -23.16 -8.98
N ASP A 295 -1.65 -22.74 -7.83
CA ASP A 295 -1.01 -21.44 -7.58
C ASP A 295 0.19 -21.13 -8.50
N THR A 296 0.86 -22.16 -9.02
CA THR A 296 1.93 -22.01 -10.01
C THR A 296 1.44 -21.39 -11.32
N VAL A 297 0.16 -21.55 -11.67
CA VAL A 297 -0.47 -20.96 -12.84
C VAL A 297 -1.14 -19.63 -12.50
N GLY A 298 -1.71 -19.49 -11.30
CA GLY A 298 -2.50 -18.33 -10.89
C GLY A 298 -1.70 -17.07 -10.58
N LYS A 299 -1.06 -16.48 -11.59
CA LYS A 299 -0.34 -15.20 -11.48
C LYS A 299 -0.12 -14.53 -12.84
N ASN A 300 -0.05 -13.20 -12.85
CA ASN A 300 0.19 -12.43 -14.08
C ASN A 300 1.54 -12.74 -14.74
N THR A 301 2.59 -13.08 -13.97
CA THR A 301 3.89 -13.47 -14.54
C THR A 301 3.81 -14.76 -15.35
N PHE A 302 2.82 -15.62 -15.09
CA PHE A 302 2.58 -16.81 -15.90
C PHE A 302 2.16 -16.42 -17.32
N ALA A 303 1.17 -15.51 -17.47
CA ALA A 303 0.78 -15.00 -18.79
C ALA A 303 1.92 -14.23 -19.47
N ALA A 304 2.65 -13.39 -18.72
CA ALA A 304 3.80 -12.67 -19.25
C ALA A 304 4.90 -13.59 -19.80
N SER A 305 5.01 -14.83 -19.26
CA SER A 305 5.99 -15.80 -19.74
C SER A 305 5.75 -16.27 -21.19
N PHE A 306 4.56 -16.04 -21.76
CA PHE A 306 4.24 -16.38 -23.15
C PHE A 306 4.57 -15.25 -24.14
N SER A 307 4.99 -14.06 -23.65
CA SER A 307 5.27 -12.87 -24.48
C SER A 307 6.35 -13.06 -25.56
N GLU A 308 7.18 -14.10 -25.44
CA GLU A 308 8.16 -14.46 -26.46
C GLU A 308 7.53 -15.07 -27.72
N TYR A 309 6.33 -15.65 -27.62
CA TYR A 309 5.67 -16.35 -28.73
C TYR A 309 4.98 -15.37 -29.70
N PRO A 310 5.15 -15.54 -31.02
CA PRO A 310 4.46 -14.72 -32.02
C PRO A 310 2.93 -14.72 -31.88
N GLU A 311 2.34 -15.86 -31.55
CA GLU A 311 0.89 -16.03 -31.40
C GLU A 311 0.33 -15.15 -30.25
N GLU A 312 1.08 -15.05 -29.16
CA GLU A 312 0.72 -14.22 -28.00
C GLU A 312 0.86 -12.73 -28.29
N LYS A 313 1.84 -12.34 -29.12
CA LYS A 313 2.02 -10.96 -29.60
C LYS A 313 0.91 -10.54 -30.56
N ALA A 314 0.49 -11.44 -31.45
CA ALA A 314 -0.57 -11.20 -32.42
C ALA A 314 -1.96 -11.14 -31.76
N GLN A 315 -2.21 -12.02 -30.79
CA GLN A 315 -3.47 -12.08 -30.05
C GLN A 315 -3.19 -12.19 -28.53
N PRO A 316 -3.22 -11.07 -27.79
CA PRO A 316 -3.05 -11.11 -26.34
C PRO A 316 -4.03 -12.05 -25.66
N GLY A 317 -3.51 -13.04 -24.94
CA GLY A 317 -4.27 -14.09 -24.29
C GLY A 317 -4.38 -15.39 -25.10
N TYR A 318 -3.74 -15.50 -26.28
CA TYR A 318 -3.81 -16.69 -27.13
C TYR A 318 -3.59 -18.00 -26.36
N PHE A 319 -2.56 -18.05 -25.52
CA PHE A 319 -2.25 -19.25 -24.74
C PHE A 319 -3.06 -19.37 -23.45
N THR A 320 -3.37 -18.25 -22.79
CA THR A 320 -3.86 -18.27 -21.40
C THR A 320 -5.35 -18.06 -21.24
N ASP A 321 -6.03 -17.37 -22.16
CA ASP A 321 -7.40 -16.95 -21.94
C ASP A 321 -8.36 -18.13 -21.66
N GLY A 322 -9.18 -17.95 -20.62
CA GLY A 322 -10.11 -18.96 -20.12
C GLY A 322 -9.50 -20.00 -19.16
N ILE A 323 -8.17 -20.03 -18.99
CA ILE A 323 -7.54 -20.90 -17.99
C ILE A 323 -7.88 -20.37 -16.59
N HIS A 324 -8.41 -21.26 -15.75
CA HIS A 324 -8.64 -20.98 -14.34
C HIS A 324 -7.44 -21.43 -13.51
N ALA A 325 -7.20 -20.79 -12.39
CA ALA A 325 -6.21 -21.27 -11.43
C ALA A 325 -6.52 -20.76 -10.02
N THR A 326 -5.99 -21.44 -9.00
CA THR A 326 -5.97 -20.90 -7.64
C THR A 326 -4.85 -19.88 -7.46
N ALA A 327 -5.00 -19.00 -6.49
CA ALA A 327 -3.94 -18.17 -5.94
C ALA A 327 -4.18 -17.92 -4.45
N PRO A 328 -3.12 -17.76 -3.62
CA PRO A 328 -3.26 -17.30 -2.24
C PRO A 328 -3.98 -15.96 -2.11
N LEU A 329 -3.80 -15.10 -3.11
CA LEU A 329 -4.37 -13.76 -3.15
C LEU A 329 -4.63 -13.36 -4.59
N ILE A 330 -5.76 -12.73 -4.85
CA ILE A 330 -5.97 -11.93 -6.06
C ILE A 330 -6.25 -10.51 -5.61
N TRP A 331 -5.46 -9.56 -6.09
CA TRP A 331 -5.50 -8.18 -5.57
C TRP A 331 -6.86 -7.50 -5.73
N ASP A 332 -7.65 -7.88 -6.74
CA ASP A 332 -8.93 -7.25 -7.05
C ASP A 332 -10.04 -7.52 -6.02
N ILE A 333 -9.90 -8.51 -5.13
CA ILE A 333 -10.87 -8.82 -4.05
C ILE A 333 -10.41 -8.34 -2.66
N THR A 334 -9.23 -7.72 -2.58
CA THR A 334 -8.61 -7.34 -1.30
C THR A 334 -9.11 -6.00 -0.77
N GLY A 335 -9.27 -5.87 0.55
CA GLY A 335 -9.75 -4.65 1.22
C GLY A 335 -8.69 -3.54 1.32
N GLU A 336 -9.05 -2.42 1.95
CA GLU A 336 -8.24 -1.19 1.94
C GLU A 336 -6.83 -1.34 2.50
N SER A 337 -6.62 -2.12 3.58
CA SER A 337 -5.28 -2.33 4.15
C SER A 337 -4.32 -2.96 3.12
N ALA A 338 -4.77 -4.01 2.43
CA ALA A 338 -4.02 -4.65 1.35
C ALA A 338 -3.76 -3.69 0.18
N GLN A 339 -4.76 -2.87 -0.17
CA GLN A 339 -4.64 -1.89 -1.25
C GLN A 339 -3.66 -0.75 -0.92
N LYS A 340 -3.58 -0.32 0.35
CA LYS A 340 -2.56 0.63 0.83
C LYS A 340 -1.16 0.06 0.63
N GLY A 341 -0.93 -1.19 1.08
CA GLY A 341 0.34 -1.89 0.84
C GLY A 341 0.67 -2.03 -0.65
N ARG A 342 -0.33 -2.35 -1.48
CA ARG A 342 -0.18 -2.40 -2.94
C ARG A 342 0.22 -1.06 -3.54
N LYS A 343 -0.39 0.05 -3.11
CA LYS A 343 -0.05 1.41 -3.59
C LYS A 343 1.38 1.77 -3.22
N GLU A 344 1.78 1.52 -1.99
CA GLU A 344 3.14 1.79 -1.53
C GLU A 344 4.18 0.97 -2.32
N TYR A 345 3.88 -0.30 -2.59
CA TYR A 345 4.72 -1.14 -3.46
C TYR A 345 4.86 -0.56 -4.86
N ILE A 346 3.75 -0.15 -5.50
CA ILE A 346 3.77 0.44 -6.85
C ILE A 346 4.55 1.76 -6.84
N ARG A 347 4.36 2.61 -5.83
CA ARG A 347 5.08 3.88 -5.68
C ARG A 347 6.59 3.66 -5.56
N LYS A 348 7.01 2.67 -4.78
CA LYS A 348 8.42 2.39 -4.49
C LYS A 348 9.13 1.65 -5.62
N TYR A 349 8.46 0.69 -6.25
CA TYR A 349 9.09 -0.22 -7.22
C TYR A 349 8.64 -0.02 -8.66
N GLN A 350 7.66 0.86 -8.92
CA GLN A 350 7.12 1.16 -10.25
C GLN A 350 6.60 -0.08 -11.00
N GLU A 351 6.14 -1.09 -10.24
CA GLU A 351 5.68 -2.38 -10.74
C GLU A 351 4.39 -2.81 -10.02
N LYS A 352 3.48 -3.49 -10.74
CA LYS A 352 2.28 -4.07 -10.13
C LYS A 352 2.67 -5.32 -9.33
N PRO A 353 2.26 -5.46 -8.06
CA PRO A 353 2.65 -6.63 -7.27
C PRO A 353 1.93 -7.90 -7.76
N ILE A 354 2.63 -9.02 -7.70
CA ILE A 354 2.02 -10.36 -7.70
C ILE A 354 1.68 -10.79 -6.27
N TRP A 355 0.89 -11.84 -6.08
CA TRP A 355 0.50 -12.32 -4.75
C TRP A 355 1.71 -12.66 -3.86
N MET A 356 2.86 -12.99 -4.47
CA MET A 356 4.10 -13.29 -3.75
C MET A 356 4.64 -12.12 -2.92
N VAL A 357 4.39 -10.88 -3.36
CA VAL A 357 4.72 -9.69 -2.58
C VAL A 357 3.95 -9.69 -1.27
N ALA A 358 2.64 -9.96 -1.33
CA ALA A 358 1.79 -10.01 -0.14
C ALA A 358 2.21 -11.16 0.78
N MET A 359 2.47 -12.36 0.24
CA MET A 359 2.85 -13.50 1.07
C MET A 359 4.23 -13.31 1.73
N ALA A 360 5.18 -12.66 1.06
CA ALA A 360 6.48 -12.35 1.67
C ALA A 360 6.39 -11.23 2.72
N PHE A 361 5.54 -10.23 2.48
CA PHE A 361 5.19 -9.23 3.49
C PHE A 361 4.56 -9.89 4.73
N GLU A 362 3.61 -10.80 4.50
CA GLU A 362 2.94 -11.57 5.54
C GLU A 362 3.90 -12.47 6.33
N ALA A 363 4.86 -13.13 5.66
CA ALA A 363 5.88 -13.94 6.32
C ALA A 363 6.82 -13.08 7.20
N ALA A 364 7.23 -11.91 6.72
CA ALA A 364 8.01 -10.97 7.51
C ALA A 364 7.22 -10.40 8.70
N SER A 365 5.93 -10.11 8.49
CA SER A 365 5.01 -9.65 9.53
C SER A 365 4.81 -10.68 10.63
N LEU A 366 4.53 -11.93 10.27
CA LEU A 366 4.45 -13.02 11.22
C LEU A 366 5.74 -13.19 12.03
N ALA A 367 6.90 -13.14 11.35
CA ALA A 367 8.19 -13.28 11.99
C ALA A 367 8.43 -12.17 13.03
N ILE A 368 8.24 -10.92 12.64
CA ILE A 368 8.47 -9.75 13.49
C ILE A 368 7.48 -9.69 14.66
N GLU A 369 6.20 -9.99 14.42
CA GLU A 369 5.22 -10.02 15.50
C GLU A 369 5.55 -11.12 16.52
N ALA A 370 5.99 -12.29 16.06
CA ALA A 370 6.49 -13.33 16.96
C ALA A 370 7.70 -12.84 17.76
N MET A 371 8.65 -12.13 17.13
CA MET A 371 9.83 -11.56 17.82
C MET A 371 9.43 -10.56 18.92
N GLN A 372 8.48 -9.68 18.62
CA GLN A 372 7.96 -8.70 19.58
C GLN A 372 7.25 -9.40 20.75
N LYS A 373 6.43 -10.43 20.46
CA LYS A 373 5.64 -11.14 21.47
C LYS A 373 6.49 -11.96 22.44
N VAL A 374 7.58 -12.56 21.98
CA VAL A 374 8.49 -13.34 22.85
C VAL A 374 9.63 -12.51 23.43
N GLY A 375 9.69 -11.21 23.12
CA GLY A 375 10.68 -10.29 23.70
C GLY A 375 12.10 -10.53 23.22
N ILE A 376 12.29 -10.78 21.92
CA ILE A 376 13.61 -11.00 21.31
C ILE A 376 14.52 -9.78 21.52
N LYS A 377 15.75 -10.04 21.94
CA LYS A 377 16.84 -9.06 22.06
C LYS A 377 17.83 -9.17 20.90
N GLY A 378 17.92 -10.33 20.24
CA GLY A 378 18.80 -10.54 19.09
C GLY A 378 20.28 -10.45 19.46
N GLN A 379 20.66 -11.04 20.58
CA GLN A 379 22.06 -11.14 21.02
C GLN A 379 22.65 -12.47 20.52
N PRO A 380 23.87 -12.48 19.95
CA PRO A 380 24.47 -13.70 19.38
C PRO A 380 24.48 -14.90 20.34
N GLU A 381 24.73 -14.68 21.63
CA GLU A 381 24.81 -15.71 22.66
C GLU A 381 23.44 -16.32 23.00
N ALA A 382 22.36 -15.56 22.79
CA ALA A 382 20.99 -15.97 23.11
C ALA A 382 20.25 -16.57 21.91
N LEU A 383 20.81 -16.53 20.69
CA LEU A 383 20.11 -16.89 19.46
C LEU A 383 19.46 -18.28 19.50
N THR A 384 20.12 -19.28 20.08
CA THR A 384 19.56 -20.64 20.18
C THR A 384 18.30 -20.67 21.04
N GLU A 385 18.33 -20.03 22.21
CA GLU A 385 17.18 -19.94 23.11
C GLU A 385 16.06 -19.08 22.49
N GLU A 386 16.42 -17.98 21.86
CA GLU A 386 15.51 -17.06 21.19
C GLU A 386 14.79 -17.70 20.00
N ARG A 387 15.50 -18.49 19.19
CA ARG A 387 14.93 -19.31 18.11
C ARG A 387 13.94 -20.34 18.62
N GLN A 388 14.29 -21.02 19.72
CA GLN A 388 13.42 -22.00 20.37
C GLN A 388 12.14 -21.32 20.89
N LYS A 389 12.25 -20.17 21.59
CA LYS A 389 11.09 -19.37 22.03
C LYS A 389 10.19 -18.95 20.87
N MET A 390 10.79 -18.48 19.78
CA MET A 390 10.04 -18.09 18.59
C MET A 390 9.29 -19.27 17.96
N ARG A 391 9.96 -20.42 17.80
CA ARG A 391 9.34 -21.66 17.29
C ARG A 391 8.18 -22.11 18.16
N ASP A 392 8.38 -22.14 19.48
CA ASP A 392 7.36 -22.58 20.44
C ASP A 392 6.15 -21.64 20.40
N TYR A 393 6.37 -20.33 20.35
CA TYR A 393 5.30 -19.35 20.22
C TYR A 393 4.48 -19.55 18.94
N LEU A 394 5.14 -19.70 17.78
CA LEU A 394 4.46 -19.98 16.51
C LEU A 394 3.63 -21.28 16.59
N ALA A 395 4.16 -22.33 17.23
CA ALA A 395 3.43 -23.58 17.43
C ALA A 395 2.20 -23.44 18.35
N THR A 396 2.12 -22.40 19.19
CA THR A 396 0.92 -22.14 20.01
C THR A 396 -0.23 -21.49 19.23
N LEU A 397 0.03 -20.89 18.07
CA LEU A 397 -0.95 -20.18 17.25
C LEU A 397 -1.84 -21.17 16.48
N THR A 398 -2.62 -21.99 17.18
CA THR A 398 -3.43 -23.08 16.58
C THR A 398 -4.90 -22.72 16.40
N ARG A 399 -5.32 -21.53 16.86
CA ARG A 399 -6.72 -21.09 16.85
C ARG A 399 -6.85 -19.68 16.31
N MET A 400 -7.93 -19.42 15.57
CA MET A 400 -8.19 -18.13 14.91
C MET A 400 -8.28 -16.96 15.90
N GLU A 401 -8.78 -17.18 17.12
CA GLU A 401 -8.94 -16.15 18.15
C GLU A 401 -7.59 -15.68 18.69
N LYS A 402 -6.59 -16.56 18.69
CA LYS A 402 -5.21 -16.28 19.09
C LYS A 402 -4.31 -15.89 17.90
N GLY A 403 -4.85 -15.91 16.68
CA GLY A 403 -4.08 -15.68 15.48
C GLY A 403 -3.64 -14.23 15.33
N ILE A 404 -2.48 -14.05 14.70
CA ILE A 404 -1.90 -12.73 14.39
C ILE A 404 -2.65 -12.11 13.21
N GLU A 405 -2.91 -10.81 13.22
CA GLU A 405 -3.57 -10.14 12.11
C GLU A 405 -2.70 -10.15 10.85
N GLY A 406 -3.31 -10.42 9.68
CA GLY A 406 -2.61 -10.48 8.40
C GLY A 406 -3.40 -9.76 7.32
N ILE A 407 -2.75 -9.47 6.19
CA ILE A 407 -3.35 -8.82 5.02
C ILE A 407 -4.55 -9.64 4.48
N ASN A 408 -4.43 -10.96 4.51
CA ASN A 408 -5.42 -11.89 3.98
C ASN A 408 -5.99 -12.80 5.07
N GLY A 409 -6.39 -12.20 6.19
CA GLY A 409 -6.91 -12.89 7.36
C GLY A 409 -5.82 -13.28 8.37
N ARG A 410 -6.27 -13.71 9.56
CA ARG A 410 -5.39 -14.01 10.69
C ARG A 410 -4.49 -15.24 10.44
N PHE A 411 -3.26 -15.19 10.93
CA PHE A 411 -2.33 -16.33 10.95
C PHE A 411 -2.60 -17.21 12.16
N TYR A 412 -3.03 -18.43 11.87
CA TYR A 412 -3.00 -19.55 12.77
C TYR A 412 -2.70 -20.81 11.96
N PHE A 413 -2.10 -21.79 12.60
CA PHE A 413 -1.57 -22.98 11.99
C PHE A 413 -2.39 -24.20 12.36
N ASP A 414 -2.47 -25.14 11.41
CA ASP A 414 -2.82 -26.50 11.76
C ASP A 414 -1.69 -27.18 12.54
N LYS A 415 -1.91 -28.44 12.95
CA LYS A 415 -0.92 -29.26 13.67
C LYS A 415 0.40 -29.51 12.93
N HIS A 416 0.49 -29.13 11.67
CA HIS A 416 1.67 -29.30 10.81
C HIS A 416 2.29 -27.95 10.43
N GLY A 417 1.95 -26.84 11.10
CA GLY A 417 2.54 -25.54 10.77
C GLY A 417 2.03 -24.92 9.45
N ASN A 418 0.90 -25.41 8.91
CA ASN A 418 0.29 -24.82 7.71
C ASN A 418 -0.67 -23.69 8.09
N ALA A 419 -0.49 -22.50 7.50
CA ALA A 419 -1.46 -21.44 7.69
C ALA A 419 -2.84 -21.85 7.14
N VAL A 420 -3.84 -21.68 7.98
CA VAL A 420 -5.24 -21.93 7.61
C VAL A 420 -5.82 -20.66 7.01
N LYS A 421 -5.56 -20.44 5.72
CA LYS A 421 -5.95 -19.23 4.98
C LYS A 421 -6.82 -19.51 3.75
N PRO A 422 -7.66 -18.54 3.35
CA PRO A 422 -8.48 -18.67 2.16
C PRO A 422 -7.63 -18.75 0.89
N LEU A 423 -8.15 -19.48 -0.11
CA LEU A 423 -7.68 -19.44 -1.49
C LEU A 423 -8.70 -18.72 -2.35
N ALA A 424 -8.23 -18.10 -3.42
CA ALA A 424 -9.08 -17.52 -4.46
C ALA A 424 -8.90 -18.28 -5.77
N VAL A 425 -9.92 -18.28 -6.63
CA VAL A 425 -9.83 -18.75 -8.02
C VAL A 425 -9.85 -17.56 -8.96
N GLY A 426 -8.88 -17.48 -9.85
CA GLY A 426 -8.87 -16.51 -10.93
C GLY A 426 -9.05 -17.18 -12.29
N VAL A 427 -9.28 -16.35 -13.30
CA VAL A 427 -9.33 -16.72 -14.70
C VAL A 427 -8.51 -15.72 -15.52
N PHE A 428 -7.79 -16.21 -16.51
CA PHE A 428 -7.08 -15.35 -17.45
C PHE A 428 -8.03 -14.76 -18.49
N LYS A 429 -7.92 -13.45 -18.70
CA LYS A 429 -8.62 -12.72 -19.74
C LYS A 429 -7.74 -11.58 -20.26
N LYS A 430 -7.39 -11.60 -21.55
CA LYS A 430 -6.44 -10.66 -22.17
C LYS A 430 -5.14 -10.56 -21.36
N GLN A 431 -4.52 -11.71 -21.04
CA GLN A 431 -3.30 -11.83 -20.23
C GLN A 431 -3.42 -11.42 -18.74
N GLN A 432 -4.57 -10.89 -18.30
CA GLN A 432 -4.79 -10.50 -16.92
C GLN A 432 -5.38 -11.66 -16.13
N PHE A 433 -4.77 -12.00 -14.99
CA PHE A 433 -5.33 -12.93 -14.02
C PHE A 433 -6.26 -12.18 -13.07
N ILE A 434 -7.57 -12.35 -13.27
CA ILE A 434 -8.65 -11.65 -12.54
C ILE A 434 -9.52 -12.65 -11.78
N SER A 435 -10.16 -12.24 -10.68
CA SER A 435 -10.99 -13.14 -9.87
C SER A 435 -12.13 -13.76 -10.65
N ALA A 436 -12.32 -15.07 -10.56
CA ALA A 436 -13.48 -15.74 -11.16
C ALA A 436 -14.79 -15.24 -10.52
N LEU A 437 -15.92 -15.35 -11.25
CA LEU A 437 -17.22 -14.78 -10.87
C LEU A 437 -17.81 -15.33 -9.56
N THR A 438 -17.27 -16.44 -9.05
CA THR A 438 -17.68 -17.02 -7.78
C THR A 438 -16.44 -17.41 -6.99
N GLN A 439 -16.43 -17.10 -5.70
CA GLN A 439 -15.37 -17.45 -4.78
C GLN A 439 -15.93 -18.29 -3.63
N PHE A 440 -15.07 -19.10 -3.02
CA PHE A 440 -15.32 -19.64 -1.69
C PHE A 440 -14.64 -18.74 -0.66
N GLN A 441 -15.39 -18.31 0.34
CA GLN A 441 -14.87 -17.49 1.44
C GLN A 441 -15.12 -18.21 2.77
N PRO A 442 -14.14 -18.28 3.68
CA PRO A 442 -14.32 -18.97 4.95
C PRO A 442 -15.42 -18.29 5.77
N VAL A 443 -16.23 -19.12 6.42
CA VAL A 443 -17.14 -18.67 7.47
C VAL A 443 -16.30 -18.46 8.73
N SER A 444 -16.13 -17.21 9.15
CA SER A 444 -15.37 -16.83 10.35
C SER A 444 -16.12 -17.12 11.65
N ASP A 445 -17.44 -16.99 11.65
CA ASP A 445 -18.29 -17.27 12.81
C ASP A 445 -19.61 -17.90 12.34
N LEU A 446 -19.88 -19.12 12.80
CA LEU A 446 -21.12 -19.85 12.51
C LEU A 446 -22.35 -19.18 13.11
N LYS A 447 -22.20 -18.43 14.20
CA LYS A 447 -23.30 -17.71 14.84
C LYS A 447 -23.87 -16.60 13.96
N LEU A 448 -23.10 -16.13 12.97
CA LEU A 448 -23.58 -15.17 11.98
C LEU A 448 -24.60 -15.77 11.01
N ILE A 449 -24.80 -17.09 11.03
CA ILE A 449 -25.68 -17.78 10.11
C ILE A 449 -26.98 -18.10 10.83
N GLY A 450 -28.02 -17.32 10.54
CA GLY A 450 -29.33 -17.48 11.20
C GLY A 450 -29.93 -18.88 11.06
N ASN A 451 -29.71 -19.57 9.93
CA ASN A 451 -30.09 -20.98 9.76
C ASN A 451 -29.10 -21.71 8.85
N LEU A 452 -28.12 -22.38 9.45
CA LEU A 452 -27.06 -23.09 8.73
C LEU A 452 -27.60 -24.19 7.80
N ASP A 453 -28.57 -24.97 8.25
CA ASP A 453 -29.13 -26.08 7.45
C ASP A 453 -29.81 -25.56 6.18
N LYS A 454 -30.52 -24.44 6.28
CA LYS A 454 -31.14 -23.77 5.12
C LYS A 454 -30.08 -23.26 4.14
N GLU A 455 -28.99 -22.68 4.64
CA GLU A 455 -27.89 -22.18 3.79
C GLU A 455 -27.11 -23.31 3.11
N LEU A 456 -26.93 -24.44 3.80
CA LEU A 456 -26.34 -25.66 3.25
C LEU A 456 -27.25 -26.29 2.19
N ALA A 457 -28.55 -26.40 2.47
CA ALA A 457 -29.54 -26.94 1.53
C ALA A 457 -29.67 -26.07 0.26
N ALA A 458 -29.48 -24.75 0.39
CA ALA A 458 -29.47 -23.81 -0.72
C ALA A 458 -28.12 -23.75 -1.48
N GLU A 459 -27.11 -24.55 -1.10
CA GLU A 459 -25.74 -24.50 -1.61
C GLU A 459 -25.08 -23.10 -1.55
N ARG A 460 -25.56 -22.22 -0.66
CA ARG A 460 -24.94 -20.90 -0.39
C ARG A 460 -23.75 -21.03 0.54
N ILE A 461 -23.74 -22.07 1.38
CA ILE A 461 -22.61 -22.49 2.18
C ILE A 461 -22.25 -23.93 1.79
N VAL A 462 -20.96 -24.23 1.73
CA VAL A 462 -20.44 -25.58 1.46
C VAL A 462 -19.36 -25.93 2.47
N THR A 463 -19.20 -27.23 2.74
CA THR A 463 -18.12 -27.72 3.62
C THR A 463 -16.92 -28.16 2.79
N LEU A 464 -15.75 -27.56 3.03
CA LEU A 464 -14.46 -27.90 2.40
C LEU A 464 -13.45 -28.25 3.49
N ALA A 465 -12.88 -29.47 3.46
CA ALA A 465 -11.87 -29.91 4.44
C ALA A 465 -12.26 -29.66 5.92
N GLY A 466 -13.54 -29.85 6.26
CA GLY A 466 -14.07 -29.62 7.62
C GLY A 466 -14.41 -28.16 7.95
N GLN A 467 -14.27 -27.23 7.01
CA GLN A 467 -14.58 -25.82 7.17
C GLN A 467 -15.81 -25.41 6.37
N TYR A 468 -16.64 -24.55 6.94
CA TYR A 468 -17.75 -23.95 6.21
C TYR A 468 -17.27 -22.77 5.37
N MET A 469 -17.74 -22.70 4.13
CA MET A 469 -17.33 -21.70 3.15
C MET A 469 -18.57 -21.10 2.48
N TYR A 470 -18.69 -19.78 2.52
CA TYR A 470 -19.67 -19.03 1.73
C TYR A 470 -19.34 -19.14 0.24
N LYS A 471 -20.38 -19.26 -0.59
CA LYS A 471 -20.32 -19.07 -2.03
C LYS A 471 -20.58 -17.59 -2.35
N THR A 472 -19.51 -16.83 -2.51
CA THR A 472 -19.54 -15.38 -2.70
C THR A 472 -19.51 -15.02 -4.18
N ASN A 473 -20.36 -14.11 -4.62
CA ASN A 473 -20.40 -13.65 -6.01
C ASN A 473 -19.49 -12.44 -6.23
N ILE A 474 -18.73 -12.46 -7.30
CA ILE A 474 -17.88 -11.35 -7.72
C ILE A 474 -18.61 -10.52 -8.77
N VAL A 475 -18.66 -9.21 -8.53
CA VAL A 475 -19.26 -8.23 -9.43
C VAL A 475 -18.16 -7.30 -9.92
N TYR A 476 -17.72 -7.51 -11.15
CA TYR A 476 -16.83 -6.57 -11.80
C TYR A 476 -17.54 -5.24 -12.00
N THR A 477 -16.91 -4.18 -11.54
CA THR A 477 -17.45 -2.83 -11.50
C THR A 477 -16.46 -1.92 -12.20
N GLY A 478 -16.91 -1.21 -13.22
CA GLY A 478 -16.12 -0.17 -13.86
C GLY A 478 -16.88 1.15 -13.85
N ILE A 479 -16.11 2.23 -13.82
CA ILE A 479 -16.62 3.59 -13.79
C ILE A 479 -15.81 4.43 -14.78
N ASP A 480 -16.47 5.36 -15.45
CA ASP A 480 -15.84 6.32 -16.35
C ASP A 480 -16.38 7.72 -16.07
N PHE A 481 -15.51 8.62 -15.61
CA PHE A 481 -15.89 9.98 -15.29
C PHE A 481 -15.99 10.82 -16.56
N ASN A 482 -17.12 11.49 -16.72
CA ASN A 482 -17.38 12.40 -17.84
C ASN A 482 -17.02 13.83 -17.43
N GLU A 483 -17.48 14.27 -16.25
CA GLU A 483 -17.31 15.64 -15.77
C GLU A 483 -17.32 15.69 -14.23
N VAL A 484 -16.49 16.56 -13.67
CA VAL A 484 -16.58 17.04 -12.28
C VAL A 484 -16.80 18.55 -12.33
N SER A 485 -17.86 19.01 -11.71
CA SER A 485 -18.28 20.42 -11.74
C SER A 485 -18.81 20.87 -10.38
N GLN A 486 -19.08 22.17 -10.24
CA GLN A 486 -19.63 22.79 -9.03
C GLN A 486 -18.89 22.39 -7.73
N LEU A 487 -17.55 22.44 -7.75
CA LEU A 487 -16.73 22.10 -6.59
C LEU A 487 -16.86 23.18 -5.50
N GLU A 488 -17.57 22.85 -4.43
CA GLU A 488 -17.78 23.69 -3.25
C GLU A 488 -16.82 23.29 -2.12
N ILE A 489 -15.78 24.10 -1.90
CA ILE A 489 -14.74 23.82 -0.90
C ILE A 489 -15.29 23.85 0.53
N LYS A 490 -16.13 24.84 0.86
CA LYS A 490 -16.70 25.00 2.21
C LYS A 490 -17.52 23.79 2.64
N ASN A 491 -18.32 23.26 1.73
CA ASN A 491 -19.20 22.12 2.00
C ASN A 491 -18.55 20.76 1.66
N SER A 492 -17.34 20.76 1.11
CA SER A 492 -16.64 19.59 0.58
C SER A 492 -17.50 18.78 -0.39
N LYS A 493 -18.18 19.50 -1.29
CA LYS A 493 -19.17 18.96 -2.23
C LYS A 493 -18.68 19.15 -3.68
N ALA A 494 -19.00 18.19 -4.55
CA ALA A 494 -18.88 18.35 -5.99
C ALA A 494 -20.03 17.63 -6.72
N GLU A 495 -20.42 18.17 -7.87
CA GLU A 495 -21.30 17.48 -8.82
C GLU A 495 -20.44 16.59 -9.72
N VAL A 496 -20.87 15.34 -9.92
CA VAL A 496 -20.10 14.34 -10.68
C VAL A 496 -21.01 13.65 -11.70
N ASP A 497 -20.58 13.67 -12.96
CA ASP A 497 -21.20 12.96 -14.09
C ASP A 497 -20.29 11.78 -14.50
N PHE A 498 -20.85 10.57 -14.56
CA PHE A 498 -20.11 9.37 -14.90
C PHE A 498 -20.97 8.25 -15.47
N TYR A 499 -20.32 7.35 -16.20
CA TYR A 499 -20.85 6.02 -16.51
C TYR A 499 -20.42 5.00 -15.45
N LEU A 500 -21.34 4.12 -15.07
CA LEU A 500 -21.08 3.01 -14.15
C LEU A 500 -21.59 1.72 -14.78
N TRP A 501 -20.77 0.68 -14.79
CA TRP A 501 -21.19 -0.63 -15.30
C TRP A 501 -20.81 -1.78 -14.39
N PHE A 502 -21.58 -2.85 -14.52
CA PHE A 502 -21.43 -4.07 -13.77
C PHE A 502 -21.36 -5.26 -14.71
N ARG A 503 -20.48 -6.21 -14.41
CA ARG A 503 -20.43 -7.53 -15.03
C ARG A 503 -20.42 -8.61 -13.95
N TYR A 504 -21.46 -9.45 -13.93
CA TYR A 504 -21.72 -10.39 -12.83
C TYR A 504 -22.48 -11.63 -13.31
N LEU A 505 -22.51 -12.69 -12.51
CA LEU A 505 -23.22 -13.93 -12.84
C LEU A 505 -24.74 -13.74 -12.76
N ARG A 506 -25.52 -14.32 -13.69
CA ARG A 506 -26.98 -14.29 -13.64
C ARG A 506 -27.52 -14.89 -12.34
N GLY A 507 -28.61 -14.32 -11.82
CA GLY A 507 -29.29 -14.80 -10.62
C GLY A 507 -29.01 -14.00 -9.34
N ILE A 508 -28.16 -12.98 -9.40
CA ILE A 508 -27.97 -12.01 -8.32
C ILE A 508 -28.44 -10.61 -8.72
N ASN A 509 -29.00 -9.86 -7.77
CA ASN A 509 -29.38 -8.47 -7.98
C ASN A 509 -28.19 -7.53 -7.69
N ALA A 510 -27.14 -7.59 -8.50
CA ALA A 510 -25.89 -6.87 -8.25
C ALA A 510 -26.03 -5.34 -8.27
N THR A 511 -27.11 -4.81 -8.85
CA THR A 511 -27.32 -3.38 -9.13
C THR A 511 -28.16 -2.68 -8.08
N HIS A 512 -28.61 -3.37 -7.03
CA HIS A 512 -29.32 -2.76 -5.91
C HIS A 512 -28.34 -2.10 -4.92
N ILE A 513 -27.80 -0.95 -5.31
CA ILE A 513 -26.75 -0.22 -4.59
C ILE A 513 -27.29 0.99 -3.84
N ASN A 514 -26.56 1.39 -2.79
CA ASN A 514 -26.71 2.66 -2.09
C ASN A 514 -25.41 3.46 -2.22
N PHE A 515 -25.50 4.67 -2.76
CA PHE A 515 -24.40 5.63 -2.72
C PHE A 515 -24.25 6.15 -1.29
N LEU A 516 -23.06 5.97 -0.72
CA LEU A 516 -22.77 6.24 0.68
C LEU A 516 -22.47 7.71 0.95
N ASN A 517 -22.00 8.40 -0.09
CA ASN A 517 -21.53 9.78 -0.01
C ASN A 517 -22.29 10.71 -0.98
N SER A 518 -23.41 10.25 -1.56
CA SER A 518 -24.31 11.12 -2.32
C SER A 518 -25.10 12.03 -1.38
N ILE A 519 -25.27 13.29 -1.75
CA ILE A 519 -26.13 14.22 -1.03
C ILE A 519 -27.59 13.89 -1.31
N ARG A 520 -28.40 13.83 -0.26
CA ARG A 520 -29.84 13.56 -0.36
C ARG A 520 -30.59 14.86 -0.57
N ASP A 521 -31.56 14.84 -1.47
CA ASP A 521 -32.57 15.89 -1.59
C ASP A 521 -33.79 15.48 -0.75
N GLY A 522 -33.86 15.99 0.49
CA GLY A 522 -34.83 15.54 1.50
C GLY A 522 -34.69 14.05 1.81
N PHE A 523 -35.75 13.28 1.56
CA PHE A 523 -35.78 11.81 1.75
C PHE A 523 -35.43 11.02 0.48
N LYS A 524 -35.14 11.67 -0.65
CA LYS A 524 -34.82 10.99 -1.92
C LYS A 524 -33.33 10.65 -1.97
N GLU A 525 -33.06 9.35 -2.01
CA GLU A 525 -31.72 8.82 -2.24
C GLU A 525 -31.42 8.75 -3.75
N LEU A 526 -30.16 9.01 -4.12
CA LEU A 526 -29.67 8.74 -5.47
C LEU A 526 -29.73 7.23 -5.73
N LYS A 527 -30.46 6.82 -6.77
CA LYS A 527 -30.61 5.42 -7.18
C LYS A 527 -30.21 5.25 -8.64
N LEU A 528 -29.83 4.04 -9.02
CA LEU A 528 -29.67 3.69 -10.42
C LEU A 528 -31.03 3.73 -11.12
N GLY A 529 -31.12 4.44 -12.23
CA GLY A 529 -32.26 4.39 -13.14
C GLY A 529 -32.21 3.15 -14.03
N GLU A 530 -32.88 3.22 -15.18
CA GLU A 530 -32.82 2.16 -16.19
C GLU A 530 -31.42 2.06 -16.82
N PRO A 531 -30.94 0.84 -17.14
CA PRO A 531 -29.65 0.67 -17.77
C PRO A 531 -29.65 1.25 -19.19
N ILE A 532 -28.63 2.03 -19.52
CA ILE A 532 -28.40 2.54 -20.89
C ILE A 532 -27.93 1.43 -21.85
N ALA A 533 -27.41 0.33 -21.30
CA ALA A 533 -27.05 -0.86 -22.05
C ALA A 533 -27.15 -2.10 -21.17
N GLU A 534 -27.70 -3.18 -21.72
CA GLU A 534 -27.75 -4.49 -21.08
C GLU A 534 -27.41 -5.58 -22.11
N LYS A 535 -26.54 -6.53 -21.71
CA LYS A 535 -26.14 -7.67 -22.56
C LYS A 535 -25.95 -8.92 -21.71
N ILE A 536 -26.39 -10.06 -22.23
CA ILE A 536 -26.02 -11.38 -21.69
C ILE A 536 -24.75 -11.82 -22.43
N LEU A 537 -23.70 -12.10 -21.66
CA LEU A 537 -22.40 -12.54 -22.14
C LEU A 537 -22.32 -14.08 -22.15
N PRO A 538 -21.33 -14.65 -22.87
CA PRO A 538 -21.01 -16.07 -22.74
C PRO A 538 -20.74 -16.44 -21.26
N ASN A 539 -21.17 -17.63 -20.84
CA ASN A 539 -21.12 -18.13 -19.46
C ASN A 539 -22.14 -17.52 -18.47
N GLU A 540 -23.32 -17.12 -18.97
CA GLU A 540 -24.43 -16.60 -18.15
C GLU A 540 -24.09 -15.33 -17.35
N ALA A 541 -23.03 -14.62 -17.72
CA ALA A 541 -22.73 -13.32 -17.11
C ALA A 541 -23.63 -12.23 -17.72
N ILE A 542 -24.08 -11.28 -16.90
CA ILE A 542 -24.86 -10.11 -17.31
C ILE A 542 -23.93 -8.90 -17.28
N TYR A 543 -23.99 -8.09 -18.32
CA TYR A 543 -23.42 -6.74 -18.38
C TYR A 543 -24.55 -5.72 -18.32
N ARG A 544 -24.45 -4.73 -17.43
CA ARG A 544 -25.34 -3.57 -17.38
C ARG A 544 -24.54 -2.29 -17.19
N ALA A 545 -24.85 -1.25 -17.94
CA ALA A 545 -24.27 0.08 -17.80
C ALA A 545 -25.35 1.13 -17.52
N TYR A 546 -24.97 2.17 -16.80
CA TYR A 546 -25.81 3.25 -16.33
C TYR A 546 -25.08 4.57 -16.55
N HIS A 547 -25.82 5.65 -16.80
CA HIS A 547 -25.33 7.02 -16.74
C HIS A 547 -25.89 7.66 -15.47
N ILE A 548 -25.03 8.28 -14.67
CA ILE A 548 -25.39 8.88 -13.39
C ILE A 548 -24.80 10.27 -13.33
N LYS A 549 -25.61 11.21 -12.87
CA LYS A 549 -25.19 12.55 -12.51
C LYS A 549 -25.76 12.89 -11.14
N GLY A 550 -24.93 13.39 -10.23
CA GLY A 550 -25.38 13.73 -8.88
C GLY A 550 -24.33 14.42 -8.03
N ASP A 551 -24.77 14.87 -6.87
CA ASP A 551 -23.96 15.57 -5.89
C ASP A 551 -23.32 14.60 -4.89
N PHE A 552 -22.01 14.73 -4.68
CA PHE A 552 -21.23 13.91 -3.76
C PHE A 552 -20.48 14.77 -2.75
N LYS A 553 -20.42 14.27 -1.51
CA LYS A 553 -19.75 14.94 -0.38
C LYS A 553 -18.61 14.08 0.16
N GLU A 554 -17.43 14.64 0.28
CA GLU A 554 -16.28 14.01 0.94
C GLU A 554 -15.79 14.88 2.10
N HIS A 555 -14.71 14.45 2.76
CA HIS A 555 -14.08 15.22 3.83
C HIS A 555 -12.74 15.79 3.33
N PHE A 556 -12.74 17.08 2.99
CA PHE A 556 -11.52 17.76 2.53
C PHE A 556 -10.59 18.10 3.70
N GLN A 557 -9.29 17.92 3.50
CA GLN A 557 -8.25 18.16 4.51
C GLN A 557 -7.42 19.38 4.14
N PHE A 558 -7.50 20.43 4.96
CA PHE A 558 -6.87 21.72 4.68
C PHE A 558 -5.53 21.94 5.38
N ARG A 559 -4.94 20.91 6.01
CA ARG A 559 -3.70 21.06 6.80
C ARG A 559 -2.57 21.70 5.98
N ASP A 560 -2.44 21.27 4.73
CA ASP A 560 -1.41 21.77 3.82
C ASP A 560 -1.90 22.94 2.96
N TYR A 561 -3.08 23.54 3.23
CA TYR A 561 -3.63 24.63 2.44
C TYR A 561 -2.68 25.82 2.37
N PRO A 562 -2.36 26.35 1.16
CA PRO A 562 -3.00 26.11 -0.14
C PRO A 562 -2.35 25.02 -1.03
N PHE A 563 -1.36 24.29 -0.52
CA PHE A 563 -0.64 23.21 -1.21
C PHE A 563 -1.37 21.86 -1.12
N ASP A 564 -2.64 21.90 -0.71
CA ASP A 564 -3.45 20.76 -0.38
C ASP A 564 -3.80 19.90 -1.61
N THR A 565 -3.95 18.59 -1.37
CA THR A 565 -4.59 17.65 -2.29
C THR A 565 -5.91 17.24 -1.69
N GLN A 566 -6.98 17.32 -2.47
CA GLN A 566 -8.33 16.89 -2.08
C GLN A 566 -8.77 15.68 -2.91
N SER A 567 -9.79 14.98 -2.43
CA SER A 567 -10.32 13.80 -3.09
C SER A 567 -11.81 13.99 -3.40
N VAL A 568 -12.18 13.92 -4.67
CA VAL A 568 -13.57 13.78 -5.11
C VAL A 568 -13.84 12.30 -5.31
N ALA A 569 -14.88 11.75 -4.66
CA ALA A 569 -15.11 10.31 -4.71
C ALA A 569 -16.57 9.94 -4.94
N VAL A 570 -16.76 8.78 -5.57
CA VAL A 570 -18.03 8.05 -5.64
C VAL A 570 -17.86 6.76 -4.86
N ARG A 571 -18.67 6.59 -3.81
CA ARG A 571 -18.62 5.40 -2.95
C ARG A 571 -20.00 4.79 -2.87
N PHE A 572 -20.08 3.48 -3.09
CA PHE A 572 -21.34 2.76 -2.92
C PHE A 572 -21.11 1.36 -2.37
N ARG A 573 -22.17 0.81 -1.78
CA ARG A 573 -22.25 -0.60 -1.38
C ARG A 573 -23.55 -1.20 -1.89
N HIS A 574 -23.67 -2.52 -1.82
CA HIS A 574 -24.96 -3.16 -2.02
C HIS A 574 -25.88 -2.79 -0.84
N ALA A 575 -27.17 -2.53 -1.11
CA ALA A 575 -28.13 -2.13 -0.09
C ALA A 575 -28.29 -3.22 1.00
N ASN A 576 -28.54 -4.47 0.58
CA ASN A 576 -28.90 -5.58 1.48
C ASN A 576 -27.86 -6.72 1.58
N LEU A 577 -27.17 -7.08 0.49
CA LEU A 577 -26.22 -8.20 0.48
C LEU A 577 -24.90 -7.84 1.19
N THR A 578 -24.54 -8.65 2.17
CA THR A 578 -23.26 -8.56 2.88
C THR A 578 -22.09 -9.00 1.99
N ARG A 579 -20.87 -8.67 2.43
CA ARG A 579 -19.61 -9.04 1.76
C ARG A 579 -19.50 -10.56 1.53
N HIS A 580 -20.06 -11.37 2.42
CA HIS A 580 -20.09 -12.83 2.28
C HIS A 580 -20.86 -13.31 1.04
N ASN A 581 -21.84 -12.53 0.58
CA ASN A 581 -22.68 -12.88 -0.57
C ASN A 581 -22.22 -12.22 -1.86
N LEU A 582 -21.65 -11.01 -1.77
CA LEU A 582 -21.27 -10.19 -2.92
C LEU A 582 -20.04 -9.34 -2.62
N ILE A 583 -19.06 -9.38 -3.52
CA ILE A 583 -17.89 -8.49 -3.53
C ILE A 583 -17.85 -7.74 -4.87
N TYR A 584 -17.89 -6.40 -4.80
CA TYR A 584 -17.57 -5.56 -5.95
C TYR A 584 -16.06 -5.55 -6.14
N VAL A 585 -15.59 -5.76 -7.37
CA VAL A 585 -14.17 -5.70 -7.75
C VAL A 585 -14.00 -4.76 -8.93
N VAL A 586 -12.79 -4.25 -9.15
CA VAL A 586 -12.52 -3.36 -10.29
C VAL A 586 -12.52 -4.15 -11.59
N ASP A 587 -13.26 -3.70 -12.61
CA ASP A 587 -13.26 -4.30 -13.95
C ASP A 587 -12.05 -3.83 -14.77
N TYR A 588 -10.83 -4.24 -14.37
CA TYR A 588 -9.58 -3.86 -15.02
C TYR A 588 -9.59 -4.12 -16.54
N VAL A 589 -10.29 -5.15 -17.00
CA VAL A 589 -10.43 -5.49 -18.42
C VAL A 589 -11.41 -4.56 -19.14
N GLY A 590 -12.51 -4.20 -18.49
CA GLY A 590 -13.56 -3.34 -19.06
C GLY A 590 -13.16 -1.87 -19.12
N MET A 591 -12.39 -1.38 -18.15
CA MET A 591 -11.95 0.02 -18.08
C MET A 591 -10.86 0.36 -19.12
N SER A 592 -10.28 -0.64 -19.78
CA SER A 592 -9.18 -0.59 -20.76
C SER A 592 -7.84 -0.05 -20.23
N GLU A 593 -7.85 1.08 -19.52
CA GLU A 593 -6.69 1.74 -18.95
C GLU A 593 -6.93 2.03 -17.47
N THR A 594 -5.99 1.61 -16.62
CA THR A 594 -6.07 1.73 -15.16
C THR A 594 -4.74 2.16 -14.52
N SER A 595 -3.73 2.45 -15.33
CA SER A 595 -2.54 3.16 -14.89
C SER A 595 -2.89 4.62 -14.61
N ASN A 596 -2.19 5.23 -13.64
CA ASN A 596 -2.45 6.62 -13.29
C ASN A 596 -2.19 7.55 -14.49
N GLU A 597 -1.11 7.33 -15.23
CA GLU A 597 -0.77 8.10 -16.44
C GLU A 597 -1.86 7.99 -17.50
N GLY A 598 -2.29 6.78 -17.83
CA GLY A 598 -3.30 6.57 -18.86
C GLY A 598 -4.67 7.14 -18.47
N ILE A 599 -5.04 7.08 -17.18
CA ILE A 599 -6.26 7.74 -16.68
C ILE A 599 -6.13 9.27 -16.78
N LEU A 600 -4.99 9.84 -16.38
CA LEU A 600 -4.74 11.28 -16.50
C LEU A 600 -4.82 11.75 -17.95
N THR A 601 -4.22 11.01 -18.89
CA THR A 601 -4.31 11.30 -20.32
C THR A 601 -5.77 11.24 -20.80
N LYS A 602 -6.54 10.24 -20.34
CA LYS A 602 -7.97 10.12 -20.67
C LYS A 602 -8.77 11.30 -20.13
N PHE A 603 -8.54 11.71 -18.89
CA PHE A 603 -9.28 12.81 -18.26
C PHE A 603 -8.97 14.15 -18.93
N LYS A 604 -7.70 14.40 -19.29
CA LYS A 604 -7.30 15.58 -20.06
C LYS A 604 -7.97 15.60 -21.42
N ARG A 605 -7.97 14.48 -22.15
CA ARG A 605 -8.60 14.35 -23.47
C ARG A 605 -10.12 14.53 -23.41
N ASN A 606 -10.76 14.04 -22.35
CA ASN A 606 -12.21 14.08 -22.16
C ASN A 606 -12.68 15.36 -21.42
N HIS A 607 -11.78 16.29 -21.10
CA HIS A 607 -12.10 17.56 -20.43
C HIS A 607 -12.85 17.42 -19.08
N VAL A 608 -12.56 16.35 -18.31
CA VAL A 608 -13.31 16.00 -17.09
C VAL A 608 -13.33 17.12 -16.04
N LEU A 609 -12.28 17.96 -15.96
CA LEU A 609 -12.19 19.09 -15.01
C LEU A 609 -12.27 20.47 -15.68
N SER A 610 -12.74 20.56 -16.93
CA SER A 610 -12.75 21.83 -17.67
C SER A 610 -13.53 22.96 -17.00
N LEU A 611 -14.48 22.64 -16.11
CA LEU A 611 -15.29 23.59 -15.36
C LEU A 611 -14.70 24.03 -14.00
N ILE A 612 -13.60 23.41 -13.55
CA ILE A 612 -12.92 23.75 -12.29
C ILE A 612 -11.45 24.09 -12.52
N THR A 613 -11.20 25.24 -13.14
CA THR A 613 -9.88 25.69 -13.62
C THR A 613 -8.82 25.89 -12.53
N ASP A 614 -9.20 26.05 -11.27
CA ASP A 614 -8.28 26.24 -10.14
C ASP A 614 -7.67 24.93 -9.61
N TRP A 615 -7.97 23.79 -10.27
CA TRP A 615 -7.61 22.45 -9.83
C TRP A 615 -7.07 21.58 -10.96
N GLU A 616 -6.07 20.78 -10.64
CA GLU A 616 -5.48 19.78 -11.52
C GLU A 616 -5.70 18.36 -10.99
N VAL A 617 -5.86 17.39 -11.89
CA VAL A 617 -5.91 15.98 -11.47
C VAL A 617 -4.51 15.46 -11.21
N LYS A 618 -4.29 14.96 -10.00
CA LYS A 618 -3.07 14.24 -9.60
C LYS A 618 -3.17 12.75 -9.92
N GLY A 619 -4.37 12.19 -9.84
CA GLY A 619 -4.62 10.80 -10.21
C GLY A 619 -6.05 10.36 -9.97
N ALA A 620 -6.33 9.10 -10.33
CA ALA A 620 -7.57 8.45 -9.95
C ALA A 620 -7.31 7.00 -9.49
N ASN A 621 -8.08 6.58 -8.50
CA ASN A 621 -7.91 5.32 -7.80
C ASN A 621 -9.25 4.59 -7.70
N PHE A 622 -9.25 3.32 -8.13
CA PHE A 622 -10.40 2.43 -8.05
C PHE A 622 -10.04 1.21 -7.21
N PHE A 623 -10.81 0.95 -6.16
CA PHE A 623 -10.54 -0.19 -5.28
C PHE A 623 -11.77 -0.59 -4.46
N PRO A 624 -11.93 -1.89 -4.18
CA PRO A 624 -12.90 -2.33 -3.22
C PRO A 624 -12.41 -2.13 -1.78
N ASN A 625 -13.36 -2.01 -0.87
CA ASN A 625 -13.11 -2.02 0.56
C ASN A 625 -14.25 -2.72 1.29
N THR A 626 -14.04 -3.03 2.56
CA THR A 626 -15.09 -3.45 3.49
C THR A 626 -15.57 -2.25 4.29
N ILE A 627 -16.88 -2.10 4.45
CA ILE A 627 -17.47 -1.24 5.45
C ILE A 627 -18.18 -2.11 6.49
N THR A 628 -17.98 -1.77 7.75
CA THR A 628 -18.42 -2.55 8.89
C THR A 628 -19.46 -1.75 9.67
N ASN A 629 -20.66 -2.28 9.83
CA ASN A 629 -21.65 -1.72 10.73
C ASN A 629 -21.48 -2.37 12.11
N GLU A 630 -21.26 -1.54 13.14
CA GLU A 630 -21.13 -1.97 14.54
C GLU A 630 -22.45 -2.51 15.11
N THR A 631 -23.59 -2.11 14.51
CA THR A 631 -24.90 -2.65 14.85
C THR A 631 -25.33 -3.72 13.84
N THR A 632 -25.86 -4.82 14.36
CA THR A 632 -26.55 -5.86 13.61
C THR A 632 -27.95 -5.43 13.16
N LEU A 633 -28.26 -4.13 13.33
CA LEU A 633 -29.57 -3.51 13.09
C LEU A 633 -30.68 -4.16 13.91
N GLY A 634 -30.34 -4.67 15.10
CA GLY A 634 -31.28 -5.34 15.99
C GLY A 634 -31.83 -6.66 15.43
N ASN A 635 -31.16 -7.26 14.44
CA ASN A 635 -31.60 -8.54 13.89
C ASN A 635 -31.46 -9.63 14.98
N PRO A 636 -32.57 -10.29 15.37
CA PRO A 636 -32.57 -11.28 16.45
C PRO A 636 -31.62 -12.45 16.24
N SER A 637 -31.26 -12.76 14.99
CA SER A 637 -30.30 -13.82 14.64
C SER A 637 -28.88 -13.54 15.15
N PHE A 638 -28.58 -12.29 15.54
CA PHE A 638 -27.27 -11.88 16.05
C PHE A 638 -27.33 -11.37 17.50
N PHE A 639 -28.36 -11.73 18.26
CA PHE A 639 -28.42 -11.39 19.68
C PHE A 639 -27.37 -12.17 20.49
N GLY A 640 -26.62 -11.49 21.35
CA GLY A 640 -25.59 -12.11 22.19
C GLY A 640 -24.29 -12.44 21.47
N THR A 641 -24.03 -11.83 20.31
CA THR A 641 -22.81 -12.00 19.53
C THR A 641 -22.12 -10.65 19.30
N ASP A 642 -20.78 -10.59 19.41
CA ASP A 642 -19.95 -9.41 19.06
C ASP A 642 -19.80 -9.30 17.53
N SER A 643 -20.95 -9.29 16.84
CA SER A 643 -21.03 -9.50 15.41
C SER A 643 -21.18 -8.19 14.67
N ASN A 644 -20.27 -7.98 13.72
CA ASN A 644 -20.26 -6.83 12.85
C ASN A 644 -20.78 -7.22 11.45
N LEU A 645 -21.69 -6.42 10.88
CA LEU A 645 -22.16 -6.65 9.52
C LEU A 645 -21.21 -6.00 8.52
N GLU A 646 -20.55 -6.82 7.71
CA GLU A 646 -19.63 -6.37 6.68
C GLU A 646 -20.29 -6.29 5.30
N TYR A 647 -20.09 -5.16 4.61
CA TYR A 647 -20.53 -4.96 3.24
C TYR A 647 -19.35 -4.66 2.32
N SER A 648 -19.39 -5.16 1.09
CA SER A 648 -18.47 -4.74 0.05
C SER A 648 -18.81 -3.32 -0.40
N ARG A 649 -17.83 -2.43 -0.33
CA ARG A 649 -17.88 -1.05 -0.81
C ARG A 649 -16.98 -0.89 -2.03
N PHE A 650 -17.49 -0.35 -3.11
CA PHE A 650 -16.67 0.10 -4.23
C PHE A 650 -16.31 1.58 -4.04
N ASN A 651 -15.06 1.94 -4.32
CA ASN A 651 -14.57 3.31 -4.21
C ASN A 651 -13.93 3.73 -5.54
N ALA A 652 -14.36 4.86 -6.07
CA ALA A 652 -13.74 5.56 -7.17
C ALA A 652 -13.35 6.95 -6.69
N VAL A 653 -12.05 7.24 -6.64
CA VAL A 653 -11.51 8.46 -6.02
C VAL A 653 -10.65 9.19 -7.04
N ILE A 654 -10.95 10.46 -7.30
CA ILE A 654 -10.14 11.39 -8.09
C ILE A 654 -9.40 12.29 -7.11
N ASP A 655 -8.08 12.23 -7.13
CA ASP A 655 -7.23 13.11 -6.35
C ASP A 655 -6.96 14.38 -7.16
N ILE A 656 -7.39 15.53 -6.63
CA ILE A 656 -7.23 16.85 -7.22
C ILE A 656 -6.25 17.67 -6.38
N LYS A 657 -5.35 18.40 -7.05
CA LYS A 657 -4.41 19.32 -6.43
C LYS A 657 -4.74 20.73 -6.90
N ARG A 658 -4.68 21.69 -5.98
CA ARG A 658 -4.91 23.09 -6.33
C ARG A 658 -3.80 23.60 -7.26
N ASP A 659 -4.16 24.41 -8.26
CA ASP A 659 -3.18 25.16 -9.03
C ASP A 659 -2.49 26.17 -8.11
N THR A 660 -1.32 25.75 -7.65
CA THR A 660 -0.53 26.50 -6.68
C THR A 660 -0.02 27.80 -7.29
N LEU A 661 0.24 27.85 -8.60
CA LEU A 661 0.77 29.05 -9.26
C LEU A 661 -0.32 30.13 -9.37
N SER A 662 -1.53 29.75 -9.79
CA SER A 662 -2.69 30.65 -9.79
C SER A 662 -2.99 31.17 -8.37
N PHE A 663 -2.95 30.30 -7.36
CA PHE A 663 -3.15 30.72 -5.98
C PHE A 663 -2.06 31.67 -5.47
N ILE A 664 -0.78 31.34 -5.70
CA ILE A 664 0.36 32.16 -5.29
C ILE A 664 0.29 33.53 -5.95
N THR A 665 0.07 33.60 -7.26
CA THR A 665 0.00 34.88 -7.98
C THR A 665 -1.16 35.74 -7.49
N LYS A 666 -2.33 35.15 -7.21
CA LYS A 666 -3.51 35.88 -6.75
C LYS A 666 -3.46 36.30 -5.28
N ASN A 667 -2.90 35.46 -4.41
CA ASN A 667 -3.00 35.64 -2.95
C ASN A 667 -1.66 35.92 -2.25
N LEU A 668 -0.53 35.43 -2.78
CA LEU A 668 0.81 35.67 -2.18
C LEU A 668 1.44 36.97 -2.69
N LEU A 669 1.09 37.44 -3.88
CA LEU A 669 1.59 38.71 -4.40
C LEU A 669 1.23 39.91 -3.50
N PRO A 670 -0.03 40.07 -3.00
CA PRO A 670 -0.36 41.07 -2.00
C PRO A 670 0.46 40.93 -0.70
N ILE A 671 0.72 39.68 -0.27
CA ILE A 671 1.54 39.40 0.92
C ILE A 671 2.98 39.88 0.70
N LEU A 672 3.56 39.60 -0.46
CA LEU A 672 4.91 40.08 -0.81
C LEU A 672 4.98 41.60 -0.84
N PHE A 673 3.93 42.28 -1.33
CA PHE A 673 3.85 43.74 -1.24
C PHE A 673 3.78 44.22 0.21
N LEU A 674 2.99 43.59 1.07
CA LEU A 674 2.90 43.95 2.49
C LEU A 674 4.22 43.72 3.24
N VAL A 675 4.90 42.60 2.98
CA VAL A 675 6.24 42.33 3.54
C VAL A 675 7.27 43.31 3.00
N GLY A 676 7.18 43.68 1.71
CA GLY A 676 8.02 44.68 1.07
C GLY A 676 7.82 46.07 1.66
N ILE A 677 6.57 46.49 1.88
CA ILE A 677 6.24 47.76 2.55
C ILE A 677 6.76 47.74 3.99
N SER A 678 6.54 46.65 4.74
CA SER A 678 7.07 46.46 6.09
C SER A 678 8.60 46.61 6.11
N TYR A 679 9.29 46.03 5.13
CA TYR A 679 10.74 46.17 4.99
C TYR A 679 11.17 47.60 4.63
N LEU A 680 10.46 48.28 3.73
CA LEU A 680 10.75 49.68 3.38
C LEU A 680 10.62 50.62 4.58
N ILE A 681 9.69 50.34 5.49
CA ILE A 681 9.54 51.12 6.74
C ILE A 681 10.81 51.05 7.62
N MET A 682 11.66 50.00 7.50
CA MET A 682 12.95 49.93 8.21
C MET A 682 13.98 50.98 7.75
N PHE A 683 13.73 51.66 6.63
CA PHE A 683 14.59 52.74 6.14
C PHE A 683 14.08 54.12 6.55
N LEU A 684 12.90 54.20 7.19
CA LEU A 684 12.37 55.45 7.72
C LEU A 684 13.01 55.78 9.07
N PRO A 685 13.17 57.08 9.40
CA PRO A 685 13.62 57.50 10.72
C PRO A 685 12.73 56.94 11.84
N PHE A 686 13.32 56.61 12.98
CA PHE A 686 12.57 56.15 14.14
C PHE A 686 11.78 57.32 14.75
N GLY A 687 10.47 57.37 14.48
CA GLY A 687 9.58 58.43 14.94
C GLY A 687 8.11 58.01 14.87
N GLU A 688 7.20 58.92 15.23
CA GLU A 688 5.75 58.63 15.28
C GLU A 688 5.19 58.14 13.93
N GLY A 689 5.70 58.67 12.82
CA GLY A 689 5.32 58.23 11.47
C GLY A 689 5.64 56.76 11.20
N SER A 690 6.77 56.26 11.70
CA SER A 690 7.18 54.85 11.56
C SER A 690 6.33 53.94 12.44
N VAL A 691 5.97 54.39 13.65
CA VAL A 691 5.04 53.64 14.52
C VAL A 691 3.66 53.50 13.87
N ALA A 692 3.14 54.60 13.31
CA ALA A 692 1.86 54.59 12.58
C ALA A 692 1.92 53.66 11.34
N ALA A 693 3.02 53.72 10.58
CA ALA A 693 3.20 52.88 9.40
C ALA A 693 3.23 51.39 9.73
N VAL A 694 4.03 50.97 10.72
CA VAL A 694 4.12 49.55 11.14
C VAL A 694 2.79 49.04 11.71
N SER A 695 2.10 49.88 12.49
CA SER A 695 0.78 49.54 13.02
C SER A 695 -0.27 49.38 11.91
N GLY A 696 -0.23 50.27 10.90
CA GLY A 696 -1.07 50.16 9.72
C GLY A 696 -0.81 48.89 8.91
N THR A 697 0.47 48.50 8.75
CA THR A 697 0.86 47.24 8.10
C THR A 697 0.36 46.02 8.89
N LEU A 698 0.46 46.02 10.22
CA LEU A 698 -0.06 44.94 11.06
C LEU A 698 -1.57 44.74 10.85
N VAL A 699 -2.34 45.83 10.85
CA VAL A 699 -3.79 45.80 10.63
C VAL A 699 -4.11 45.29 9.22
N ALA A 700 -3.41 45.77 8.19
CA ALA A 700 -3.60 45.31 6.81
C ALA A 700 -3.32 43.80 6.67
N VAL A 701 -2.22 43.31 7.27
CA VAL A 701 -1.89 41.88 7.29
C VAL A 701 -2.94 41.07 8.05
N ALA A 702 -3.43 41.57 9.19
CA ALA A 702 -4.48 40.90 9.97
C ALA A 702 -5.81 40.78 9.21
N PHE A 703 -6.26 41.86 8.55
CA PHE A 703 -7.45 41.82 7.70
C PHE A 703 -7.28 40.89 6.49
N PHE A 704 -6.11 40.91 5.86
CA PHE A 704 -5.83 40.03 4.72
C PHE A 704 -5.80 38.55 5.14
N HIS A 705 -5.19 38.24 6.28
CA HIS A 705 -5.22 36.91 6.88
C HIS A 705 -6.65 36.45 7.17
N LEU A 706 -7.46 37.29 7.80
CA LEU A 706 -8.87 36.99 8.09
C LEU A 706 -9.70 36.76 6.82
N SER A 707 -9.46 37.55 5.77
CA SER A 707 -10.10 37.40 4.46
C SER A 707 -9.82 36.03 3.84
N LEU A 708 -8.56 35.57 3.89
CA LEU A 708 -8.17 34.25 3.39
C LEU A 708 -8.73 33.12 4.27
N ALA A 709 -8.70 33.29 5.60
CA ALA A 709 -9.26 32.33 6.55
C ALA A 709 -10.77 32.15 6.36
N ASN A 710 -11.51 33.23 6.10
CA ASN A 710 -12.96 33.19 5.81
C ASN A 710 -13.31 32.44 4.51
N GLY A 711 -12.32 32.18 3.64
CA GLY A 711 -12.48 31.34 2.46
C GLY A 711 -12.55 29.85 2.77
N LEU A 712 -12.08 29.43 3.94
CA LEU A 712 -12.08 28.04 4.39
C LEU A 712 -13.43 27.65 5.04
N PRO A 713 -13.74 26.35 5.17
CA PRO A 713 -14.88 25.86 5.93
C PRO A 713 -14.88 26.31 7.39
N ASP A 714 -16.06 26.56 7.94
CA ASP A 714 -16.24 26.79 9.37
C ASP A 714 -15.88 25.51 10.16
N GLY A 715 -15.14 25.66 11.25
CA GLY A 715 -14.81 24.54 12.15
C GLY A 715 -13.47 23.83 11.93
N ILE A 716 -12.56 24.38 11.12
CA ILE A 716 -11.16 23.92 11.10
C ILE A 716 -10.51 24.28 12.45
N GLY A 717 -10.30 23.27 13.31
CA GLY A 717 -9.72 23.44 14.65
C GLY A 717 -8.19 23.39 14.70
N TYR A 718 -7.50 23.38 13.55
CA TYR A 718 -6.05 23.26 13.46
C TYR A 718 -5.45 24.35 12.55
N ALA A 719 -4.21 24.74 12.83
CA ALA A 719 -3.49 25.68 11.99
C ALA A 719 -3.13 25.04 10.63
N VAL A 720 -3.40 25.76 9.55
CA VAL A 720 -3.06 25.36 8.18
C VAL A 720 -1.70 25.92 7.76
N ALA A 721 -1.09 25.41 6.68
CA ALA A 721 0.19 25.90 6.17
C ALA A 721 0.20 27.43 5.98
N LEU A 722 -0.90 27.99 5.44
CA LEU A 722 -1.07 29.44 5.30
C LEU A 722 -0.94 30.20 6.64
N ASP A 723 -1.48 29.69 7.74
CA ASP A 723 -1.41 30.35 9.06
C ASP A 723 0.04 30.46 9.52
N TYR A 724 0.86 29.42 9.28
CA TYR A 724 2.28 29.46 9.59
C TYR A 724 3.03 30.52 8.78
N ALA A 725 2.65 30.77 7.51
CA ALA A 725 3.20 31.89 6.75
C ALA A 725 2.86 33.24 7.40
N PHE A 726 1.61 33.42 7.86
CA PHE A 726 1.21 34.62 8.58
C PHE A 726 1.91 34.77 9.92
N TYR A 727 2.15 33.68 10.67
CA TYR A 727 2.92 33.73 11.91
C TYR A 727 4.35 34.23 11.70
N VAL A 728 4.99 33.85 10.59
CA VAL A 728 6.30 34.41 10.21
C VAL A 728 6.19 35.91 9.98
N ILE A 729 5.17 36.37 9.23
CA ILE A 729 4.97 37.79 8.93
C ILE A 729 4.68 38.59 10.21
N TYR A 730 3.83 38.08 11.10
CA TYR A 730 3.61 38.70 12.40
C TYR A 730 4.89 38.75 13.22
N GLY A 731 5.71 37.69 13.21
CA GLY A 731 7.03 37.69 13.84
C GLY A 731 7.94 38.79 13.31
N LEU A 732 7.97 39.00 11.99
CA LEU A 732 8.72 40.07 11.33
C LEU A 732 8.22 41.47 11.71
N ILE A 733 6.90 41.67 11.78
CA ILE A 733 6.29 42.94 12.19
C ILE A 733 6.53 43.21 13.69
N ILE A 734 6.42 42.19 14.54
CA ILE A 734 6.73 42.30 15.97
C ILE A 734 8.20 42.64 16.17
N PHE A 735 9.11 42.01 15.41
CA PHE A 735 10.52 42.36 15.42
C PHE A 735 10.73 43.83 15.05
N GLN A 736 10.01 44.35 14.04
CA GLN A 736 10.05 45.76 13.67
C GLN A 736 9.53 46.69 14.78
N LEU A 737 8.42 46.33 15.44
CA LEU A 737 7.91 47.07 16.60
C LEU A 737 8.90 47.06 17.77
N LEU A 738 9.61 45.94 18.00
CA LEU A 738 10.64 45.87 19.04
C LEU A 738 11.81 46.80 18.74
N LEU A 739 12.28 46.86 17.49
CA LEU A 739 13.33 47.82 17.10
C LEU A 739 12.87 49.27 17.32
N LEU A 740 11.62 49.58 16.98
CA LEU A 740 11.01 50.89 17.26
C LEU A 740 10.98 51.19 18.76
N VAL A 741 10.49 50.27 19.60
CA VAL A 741 10.46 50.46 21.06
C VAL A 741 11.86 50.64 21.65
N ILE A 742 12.84 49.88 21.17
CA ILE A 742 14.24 50.01 21.61
C ILE A 742 14.79 51.38 21.21
N SER A 743 14.54 51.82 19.98
CA SER A 743 15.00 53.11 19.46
C SER A 743 14.42 54.33 20.19
N GLN A 744 13.25 54.18 20.83
CA GLN A 744 12.58 55.22 21.60
C GLN A 744 13.07 55.35 23.05
N ARG A 745 13.95 54.47 23.53
CA ARG A 745 14.53 54.60 24.88
C ARG A 745 15.57 55.71 24.92
N ASP A 746 15.62 56.45 26.03
CA ASP A 746 16.55 57.58 26.25
C ASP A 746 18.01 57.24 25.90
N LEU A 747 18.44 56.01 26.24
CA LEU A 747 19.79 55.49 25.96
C LEU A 747 20.17 55.43 24.46
N PHE A 748 19.18 55.33 23.57
CA PHE A 748 19.37 55.25 22.12
C PHE A 748 19.06 56.59 21.44
N GLN A 749 18.10 57.36 21.94
CA GLN A 749 17.76 58.71 21.47
C GLN A 749 18.97 59.67 21.52
N GLU A 750 19.81 59.55 22.54
CA GLU A 750 21.01 60.40 22.72
C GLU A 750 22.24 59.92 21.90
N ASN A 751 22.15 58.80 21.19
CA ASN A 751 23.28 58.16 20.51
C ASN A 751 22.96 57.77 19.06
N GLU A 752 23.28 58.66 18.12
CA GLU A 752 23.07 58.43 16.67
C GLU A 752 23.74 57.15 16.16
N GLU A 753 24.92 56.79 16.66
CA GLU A 753 25.63 55.58 16.22
C GLU A 753 24.90 54.30 16.69
N ALA A 754 24.30 54.33 17.89
CA ALA A 754 23.48 53.23 18.37
C ALA A 754 22.19 53.06 17.55
N LEU A 755 21.55 54.16 17.14
CA LEU A 755 20.38 54.14 16.26
C LEU A 755 20.71 53.59 14.86
N LYS A 756 21.83 54.02 14.28
CA LYS A 756 22.32 53.47 13.00
C LYS A 756 22.59 51.96 13.08
N LEU A 757 23.16 51.50 14.19
CA LEU A 757 23.40 50.07 14.41
C LEU A 757 22.09 49.27 14.54
N VAL A 758 21.10 49.78 15.28
CA VAL A 758 19.77 49.15 15.41
C VAL A 758 19.07 49.06 14.06
N ALA A 759 19.12 50.14 13.25
CA ALA A 759 18.59 50.14 11.89
C ALA A 759 19.31 49.11 10.99
N LEU A 760 20.64 49.07 11.04
CA LEU A 760 21.45 48.12 10.26
C LEU A 760 21.14 46.65 10.62
N ILE A 761 20.97 46.36 11.91
CA ILE A 761 20.55 45.04 12.38
C ILE A 761 19.18 44.68 11.79
N GLY A 762 18.21 45.59 11.83
CA GLY A 762 16.90 45.39 11.24
C GLY A 762 16.96 45.11 9.73
N GLN A 763 17.73 45.91 9.00
CA GLN A 763 17.90 45.82 7.54
C GLN A 763 18.56 44.52 7.09
N ILE A 764 19.42 43.91 7.92
CA ILE A 764 20.08 42.63 7.61
C ILE A 764 19.24 41.44 8.08
N VAL A 765 18.77 41.47 9.33
CA VAL A 765 18.09 40.32 9.95
C VAL A 765 16.72 40.07 9.32
N TYR A 766 15.96 41.12 9.00
CA TYR A 766 14.63 41.00 8.42
C TYR A 766 14.60 40.19 7.11
N PRO A 767 15.37 40.55 6.06
CA PRO A 767 15.36 39.79 4.80
C PRO A 767 15.93 38.39 4.94
N ILE A 768 16.94 38.18 5.81
CA ILE A 768 17.50 36.85 6.08
C ILE A 768 16.45 35.94 6.73
N ALA A 769 15.76 36.43 7.77
CA ALA A 769 14.71 35.69 8.47
C ALA A 769 13.55 35.34 7.52
N PHE A 770 13.15 36.29 6.68
CA PHE A 770 12.12 36.05 5.65
C PHE A 770 12.56 34.98 4.63
N LEU A 771 13.80 35.06 4.13
CA LEU A 771 14.32 34.10 3.16
C LEU A 771 14.43 32.68 3.74
N ILE A 772 14.92 32.53 4.98
CA ILE A 772 14.97 31.25 5.70
C ILE A 772 13.57 30.66 5.84
N ALA A 773 12.57 31.49 6.19
CA ALA A 773 11.21 31.03 6.34
C ALA A 773 10.62 30.53 5.01
N ILE A 774 10.84 31.24 3.90
CA ILE A 774 10.39 30.80 2.57
C ILE A 774 11.04 29.47 2.18
N ILE A 775 12.35 29.33 2.37
CA ILE A 775 13.07 28.09 2.03
C ILE A 775 12.55 26.93 2.89
N SER A 776 12.34 27.16 4.19
CA SER A 776 11.80 26.15 5.10
C SER A 776 10.38 25.74 4.69
N MET A 777 9.55 26.70 4.30
CA MET A 777 8.18 26.43 3.85
C MET A 777 8.17 25.68 2.51
N ALA A 778 9.04 26.05 1.58
CA ALA A 778 9.21 25.32 0.33
C ALA A 778 9.66 23.88 0.57
N TYR A 779 10.62 23.64 1.48
CA TYR A 779 11.09 22.29 1.80
C TYR A 779 10.01 21.40 2.44
N ILE A 780 9.09 21.98 3.21
CA ILE A 780 8.03 21.24 3.91
C ILE A 780 6.86 20.90 2.97
N TYR A 781 6.48 21.83 2.09
CA TYR A 781 5.19 21.76 1.37
C TYR A 781 5.29 21.63 -0.15
N LEU A 782 6.46 21.84 -0.76
CA LEU A 782 6.71 21.69 -2.21
C LEU A 782 7.66 20.52 -2.48
#